data_AF-A0A8H6PDT9-F1
#
_entry.id   AF-A0A8H6PDT9-F1
#
_cell.length_a   1.000
_cell.length_b   1.000
_cell.length_c   1.000
_cell.angle_alpha   90.00
_cell.angle_beta   90.00
_cell.angle_gamma   90.00
#
_symmetry.space_group_name_H-M   'P 1'
#
loop_
_entity.id
_entity.type
_entity.pdbx_description
1 polymer ?
#
loop_
_entity_poly.entity_id
_entity_poly.type
_entity_poly.pdbx_seq_one_letter_code
_entity_poly.pdbx_strand_id
1 'polypeptide(L)'
;MVSEFEKPRKSPSLHSVTQEELADCGSSSTVYQSRYQRWTSSIKNLETRGIEPVPPEDRQKPTTSDSFHMLLIWFSMGMAVNHMVVGSIGTLVMNLNFTDAALCAIFGNLIGGLAVGYMSTWGPRSGNRTLVVTRYFMGYYPNKVCCSLNVLTNLGYGMINAMVGGQILSKLSGGSVSVIVGIIIVALGSGIMATFGMRIFHIYERFAWFPQLLTFCILAGSAIPQFDLHTKSLGSSDEINAKRLGFFSLCMSTALSWAPSAADYYVYYPSTIRPWKTWSVTTIGGCGAMMTSLLLGVGLGTGVANNVKWQALYDGTPGSLLMAGYDRLGVFGKICAFINVLTVISNNAPGSYSMAMNFQMLGEVWSKVPRPIFTIGSTIIYTACAIGGRNFLYQIFKNFLPLIGYWIIIWFTIAVEEDVLFNRCRGYDWTIWNDWRKLPVGVAAGVSFLIGWAGAIVGMSQLGSQSGGYNFLPRLTSQYRQVEVMEKIIEQLAARLKSGPLATLTTDVSHVSFGQLAPYILAGLAAYPVLCSCLRFRRMRSVHRKYNFPTRESLARMTNDEAWEIQKVLLQLEFPFFFVKALQFALFRTYGIPTISRLLTATSQFSAPETSLKRYTDTTALIQEFVGHAPSSERACIAIARTRFLHSGYRASGKILEDDMLYTLGLFAIQPVRFIEKYEWRTLSDTEKCAIGTYWKSLGDGLGVSYENLPSSKTGFRDGLHWLEEIMAWSDDYEVRCMLPDIKNRETADQTTSILVYMIPRPLQHIGLNFVSFMMDDRLRKAMLYDPPPAAYAKVFSFLLGARRFVMRYLALPRPYFLRYTAFTEHPDEHNRIFITKWDAAPYYVKPTFWNRWGPTAWLTWALGKPLPGDMGDKYYPQGYYTADVGPKYFEGKGKQSMEKIMEELKVSRTGRCPFI
;
A
#
# COMPACT_ATOMS: atom_id res chain seq x y z
N MET A 1 38.94 37.64 -45.95
CA MET A 1 39.36 38.82 -45.17
C MET A 1 39.30 38.40 -43.71
N VAL A 2 40.36 38.27 -42.91
CA VAL A 2 41.79 38.66 -42.93
C VAL A 2 42.46 37.72 -41.89
N SER A 3 43.52 36.97 -42.25
CA SER A 3 44.90 36.98 -41.69
C SER A 3 45.04 37.48 -40.23
N GLU A 4 45.87 36.96 -39.32
CA GLU A 4 47.27 36.50 -39.36
C GLU A 4 47.58 35.94 -37.94
N PHE A 5 48.22 34.79 -37.71
CA PHE A 5 49.69 34.60 -37.48
C PHE A 5 50.37 35.79 -36.77
N GLU A 6 51.19 35.73 -35.71
CA GLU A 6 52.05 34.70 -35.13
C GLU A 6 52.71 35.23 -33.81
N LYS A 7 52.78 34.40 -32.73
CA LYS A 7 53.83 34.20 -31.67
C LYS A 7 54.67 35.37 -31.06
N PRO A 8 55.54 35.13 -30.03
CA PRO A 8 55.39 34.43 -28.73
C PRO A 8 56.02 35.23 -27.54
N ARG A 9 55.77 34.86 -26.27
CA ARG A 9 56.69 35.19 -25.14
C ARG A 9 56.71 34.09 -24.07
N LYS A 10 57.92 33.69 -23.65
CA LYS A 10 58.20 32.86 -22.45
C LYS A 10 58.51 33.76 -21.24
N SER A 11 57.78 33.52 -20.14
CA SER A 11 58.07 33.52 -18.68
C SER A 11 59.14 34.45 -18.07
N PRO A 12 58.93 35.01 -16.84
CA PRO A 12 59.24 34.19 -15.64
C PRO A 12 58.43 34.43 -14.34
N SER A 13 58.57 33.42 -13.47
CA SER A 13 58.61 33.39 -11.99
C SER A 13 57.35 33.51 -11.13
N LEU A 14 57.24 32.50 -10.26
CA LEU A 14 56.42 32.42 -9.05
C LEU A 14 56.78 33.53 -8.04
N HIS A 15 55.77 34.18 -7.46
CA HIS A 15 55.67 34.34 -6.00
C HIS A 15 54.24 34.75 -5.57
N SER A 16 53.82 34.12 -4.46
CA SER A 16 52.76 34.50 -3.52
C SER A 16 51.35 34.74 -4.07
N VAL A 17 50.57 33.66 -4.16
CA VAL A 17 49.12 33.75 -4.01
C VAL A 17 48.80 33.49 -2.54
N THR A 18 48.18 34.47 -1.91
CA THR A 18 47.74 34.47 -0.51
C THR A 18 46.65 33.42 -0.27
N GLN A 19 46.57 32.97 0.98
CA GLN A 19 45.70 31.89 1.48
C GLN A 19 44.19 32.17 1.35
N GLU A 20 43.80 33.35 0.85
CA GLU A 20 42.41 33.73 0.58
C GLU A 20 41.89 33.20 -0.77
N GLU A 21 42.73 33.01 -1.79
CA GLU A 21 42.27 32.50 -3.09
C GLU A 21 42.15 30.96 -3.17
N LEU A 22 42.69 30.23 -2.18
CA LEU A 22 42.47 28.78 -2.06
C LEU A 22 41.19 28.41 -1.30
N ALA A 23 40.53 29.39 -0.66
CA ALA A 23 39.27 29.17 0.04
C ALA A 23 38.05 29.15 -0.91
N ASP A 24 38.18 29.72 -2.11
CA ASP A 24 37.03 29.93 -3.02
C ASP A 24 36.86 28.84 -4.10
N CYS A 25 37.74 27.82 -4.11
CA CYS A 25 37.65 26.70 -5.06
C CYS A 25 37.21 25.36 -4.43
N GLY A 26 36.57 25.41 -3.26
CA GLY A 26 36.03 24.24 -2.55
C GLY A 26 34.51 24.19 -2.52
N SER A 27 33.90 23.70 -3.60
CA SER A 27 32.54 23.13 -3.66
C SER A 27 31.38 23.91 -3.02
N SER A 28 30.77 24.85 -3.76
CA SER A 28 29.36 25.19 -3.60
C SER A 28 28.51 24.44 -4.63
N SER A 29 28.17 23.17 -4.35
CA SER A 29 27.04 22.55 -5.03
C SER A 29 25.76 23.24 -4.54
N THR A 30 25.27 24.21 -5.31
CA THR A 30 24.02 24.91 -5.05
C THR A 30 22.83 23.95 -5.21
N VAL A 31 22.52 23.23 -4.13
CA VAL A 31 21.28 22.44 -4.03
C VAL A 31 20.11 23.40 -4.00
N TYR A 32 19.22 23.33 -5.01
CA TYR A 32 17.97 24.10 -5.05
C TYR A 32 17.13 23.82 -3.79
N GLN A 33 17.14 24.74 -2.82
CA GLN A 33 16.32 24.64 -1.61
C GLN A 33 14.86 25.04 -1.90
N SER A 34 13.93 24.13 -1.61
CA SER A 34 12.49 24.35 -1.75
C SER A 34 12.01 25.55 -0.89
N ARG A 35 10.88 26.19 -1.27
CA ARG A 35 10.26 27.28 -0.47
C ARG A 35 9.99 26.85 0.99
N TYR A 36 9.70 25.57 1.21
CA TYR A 36 9.50 25.00 2.54
C TYR A 36 10.80 24.89 3.35
N GLN A 37 11.91 24.45 2.74
CA GLN A 37 13.22 24.38 3.42
C GLN A 37 13.68 25.77 3.89
N ARG A 38 13.45 26.81 3.09
CA ARG A 38 13.70 28.21 3.48
C ARG A 38 12.82 28.71 4.63
N TRP A 39 11.54 28.33 4.64
CA TRP A 39 10.63 28.66 5.74
C TRP A 39 10.99 27.91 7.03
N THR A 40 11.30 26.62 6.95
CA THR A 40 11.70 25.84 8.14
C THR A 40 13.04 26.26 8.71
N SER A 41 14.02 26.63 7.88
CA SER A 41 15.27 27.22 8.36
C SER A 41 15.08 28.59 9.02
N SER A 42 13.95 29.28 8.77
CA SER A 42 13.62 30.56 9.43
C SER A 42 13.06 30.40 10.85
N ILE A 43 12.61 29.18 11.21
CA ILE A 43 12.09 28.88 12.54
C ILE A 43 13.25 28.52 13.46
N LYS A 44 13.57 29.42 14.39
CA LYS A 44 14.63 29.24 15.38
C LYS A 44 14.39 27.94 16.19
N ASN A 45 15.41 27.07 16.26
CA ASN A 45 15.42 25.77 16.95
C ASN A 45 14.66 24.60 16.30
N LEU A 46 14.15 24.73 15.07
CA LEU A 46 13.60 23.57 14.34
C LEU A 46 14.73 22.76 13.69
N GLU A 47 14.88 21.50 14.09
CA GLU A 47 15.90 20.60 13.53
C GLU A 47 15.49 20.14 12.11
N THR A 48 16.22 20.58 11.10
CA THR A 48 15.94 20.36 9.67
C THR A 48 16.66 19.15 9.07
N ARG A 49 17.70 18.62 9.74
CA ARG A 49 18.46 17.47 9.27
C ARG A 49 17.61 16.19 9.36
N GLY A 50 17.56 15.44 8.27
CA GLY A 50 16.79 14.20 8.16
C GLY A 50 17.63 12.96 8.45
N ILE A 51 17.69 12.07 7.45
CA ILE A 51 18.36 10.76 7.53
C ILE A 51 19.85 10.79 7.18
N GLU A 52 20.37 11.96 6.80
CA GLU A 52 21.77 12.16 6.42
C GLU A 52 22.71 11.97 7.62
N PRO A 53 23.91 11.40 7.42
CA PRO A 53 24.91 11.27 8.47
C PRO A 53 25.26 12.64 9.04
N VAL A 54 25.57 12.66 10.34
CA VAL A 54 26.11 13.84 11.01
C VAL A 54 27.63 13.90 10.77
N PRO A 55 28.13 14.92 10.05
CA PRO A 55 29.56 15.09 9.82
C PRO A 55 30.32 15.29 11.12
N PRO A 56 31.61 14.89 11.21
CA PRO A 56 32.41 15.05 12.42
C PRO A 56 32.43 16.47 13.00
N GLU A 57 32.42 17.49 12.14
CA GLU A 57 32.43 18.92 12.50
C GLU A 57 31.14 19.41 13.18
N ASP A 58 30.00 18.77 12.89
CA ASP A 58 28.70 19.08 13.48
C ASP A 58 28.43 18.31 14.79
N ARG A 59 29.38 17.46 15.22
CA ARG A 59 29.28 16.67 16.44
C ARG A 59 29.72 17.47 17.66
N GLN A 60 29.19 17.08 18.81
CA GLN A 60 29.52 17.69 20.09
C GLN A 60 30.98 17.42 20.45
N LYS A 61 31.62 18.40 21.11
CA LYS A 61 32.99 18.23 21.61
C LYS A 61 32.99 17.20 22.75
N PRO A 62 34.01 16.32 22.82
CA PRO A 62 34.09 15.32 23.89
C PRO A 62 34.14 15.98 25.26
N THR A 63 33.17 15.66 26.11
CA THR A 63 33.10 16.15 27.48
C THR A 63 33.10 14.98 28.45
N THR A 64 33.68 15.17 29.65
CA THR A 64 33.70 14.14 30.69
C THR A 64 32.31 13.72 31.17
N SER A 65 31.29 14.56 30.96
CA SER A 65 29.89 14.28 31.31
C SER A 65 29.11 13.48 30.25
N ASP A 66 29.65 13.26 29.04
CA ASP A 66 28.93 12.64 27.92
C ASP A 66 28.37 11.25 28.28
N SER A 67 29.18 10.42 28.94
CA SER A 67 28.77 9.07 29.38
C SER A 67 27.66 9.10 30.44
N PHE A 68 27.66 10.12 31.30
CA PHE A 68 26.62 10.30 32.30
C PHE A 68 25.31 10.79 31.66
N HIS A 69 25.38 11.69 30.67
CA HIS A 69 24.22 12.10 29.89
C HIS A 69 23.61 10.93 29.11
N MET A 70 24.44 10.07 28.49
CA MET A 70 23.97 8.84 27.84
C MET A 70 23.20 7.94 28.80
N LEU A 71 23.71 7.74 30.02
CA LEU A 71 23.05 6.95 31.06
C LEU A 71 21.71 7.58 31.47
N LEU A 72 21.68 8.87 31.75
CA LEU A 72 20.48 9.58 32.22
C LEU A 72 19.35 9.57 31.19
N ILE A 73 19.66 9.70 29.90
CA ILE A 73 18.63 9.66 28.84
C ILE A 73 17.91 8.32 28.84
N TRP A 74 18.65 7.20 28.84
CA TRP A 74 18.03 5.87 28.87
C TRP A 74 17.38 5.54 30.20
N PHE A 75 17.96 6.03 31.30
CA PHE A 75 17.36 5.88 32.62
C PHE A 75 16.00 6.58 32.69
N SER A 76 15.92 7.82 32.23
CA SER A 76 14.67 8.60 32.18
C SER A 76 13.64 7.97 31.24
N MET A 77 14.03 7.63 30.00
CA MET A 77 13.14 6.96 29.04
C MET A 77 12.66 5.59 29.53
N GLY A 78 13.48 4.87 30.30
CA GLY A 78 13.12 3.58 30.88
C GLY A 78 12.12 3.69 32.04
N MET A 79 12.08 4.83 32.74
CA MET A 79 11.22 5.12 33.90
C MET A 79 9.78 5.50 33.49
N ALA A 80 9.20 4.71 32.60
CA ALA A 80 7.89 4.95 32.02
C ALA A 80 6.84 3.98 32.55
N VAL A 81 5.61 4.48 32.72
CA VAL A 81 4.48 3.73 33.32
C VAL A 81 4.03 2.56 32.44
N ASN A 82 4.21 2.66 31.12
CA ASN A 82 3.90 1.57 30.19
C ASN A 82 4.65 0.28 30.55
N HIS A 83 5.91 0.36 31.00
CA HIS A 83 6.67 -0.82 31.44
C HIS A 83 6.08 -1.43 32.73
N MET A 84 5.54 -0.59 33.62
CA MET A 84 4.81 -1.04 34.81
C MET A 84 3.54 -1.81 34.43
N VAL A 85 2.84 -1.38 33.38
CA VAL A 85 1.70 -2.13 32.83
C VAL A 85 2.12 -3.50 32.29
N VAL A 86 3.28 -3.58 31.62
CA VAL A 86 3.83 -4.88 31.19
C VAL A 86 4.10 -5.76 32.40
N GLY A 87 4.70 -5.22 33.46
CA GLY A 87 4.96 -5.93 34.71
C GLY A 87 3.70 -6.54 35.33
N SER A 88 2.60 -5.79 35.37
CA SER A 88 1.36 -6.25 35.98
C SER A 88 0.66 -7.38 35.22
N ILE A 89 0.96 -7.57 33.92
CA ILE A 89 0.42 -8.68 33.12
C ILE A 89 0.87 -10.04 33.69
N GLY A 90 2.11 -10.14 34.20
CA GLY A 90 2.64 -11.39 34.74
C GLY A 90 1.79 -11.92 35.90
N THR A 91 1.35 -11.03 36.78
CA THR A 91 0.57 -11.37 37.97
C THR A 91 -0.93 -11.33 37.71
N LEU A 92 -1.48 -10.25 37.12
CA LEU A 92 -2.93 -10.09 36.91
C LEU A 92 -3.51 -10.95 35.79
N VAL A 93 -2.76 -11.18 34.72
CA VAL A 93 -3.27 -11.87 33.52
C VAL A 93 -2.73 -13.29 33.44
N MET A 94 -1.43 -13.47 33.70
CA MET A 94 -0.78 -14.78 33.60
C MET A 94 -0.83 -15.58 34.90
N ASN A 95 -1.23 -14.95 36.03
CA ASN A 95 -1.37 -15.58 37.35
C ASN A 95 -0.09 -16.27 37.84
N LEU A 96 1.06 -15.66 37.56
CA LEU A 96 2.34 -16.04 38.17
C LEU A 96 2.44 -15.43 39.56
N ASN A 97 3.15 -16.11 40.46
CA ASN A 97 3.55 -15.53 41.73
C ASN A 97 4.56 -14.38 41.52
N PHE A 98 4.80 -13.61 42.58
CA PHE A 98 5.72 -12.48 42.53
C PHE A 98 7.13 -12.91 42.08
N THR A 99 7.68 -13.98 42.65
CA THR A 99 9.06 -14.41 42.40
C THR A 99 9.28 -14.84 40.94
N ASP A 100 8.39 -15.66 40.40
CA ASP A 100 8.44 -16.13 39.01
C ASP A 100 8.35 -14.94 38.05
N ALA A 101 7.38 -14.04 38.28
CA ALA A 101 7.21 -12.85 37.45
C ALA A 101 8.41 -11.90 37.58
N ALA A 102 8.90 -11.64 38.78
CA ALA A 102 10.05 -10.76 39.01
C ALA A 102 11.32 -11.27 38.33
N LEU A 103 11.63 -12.57 38.45
CA LEU A 103 12.80 -13.16 37.79
C LEU A 103 12.66 -13.11 36.26
N CYS A 104 11.50 -13.47 35.72
CA CYS A 104 11.24 -13.37 34.29
C CYS A 104 11.37 -11.93 33.77
N ALA A 105 10.88 -10.95 34.53
CA ALA A 105 10.97 -9.54 34.19
C ALA A 105 12.42 -9.04 34.18
N ILE A 106 13.22 -9.37 35.20
CA ILE A 106 14.63 -8.97 35.31
C ILE A 106 15.45 -9.58 34.17
N PHE A 107 15.43 -10.91 34.02
CA PHE A 107 16.29 -11.57 33.04
C PHE A 107 15.84 -11.31 31.60
N GLY A 108 14.53 -11.25 31.35
CA GLY A 108 14.00 -10.88 30.03
C GLY A 108 14.45 -9.49 29.62
N ASN A 109 14.24 -8.50 30.51
CA ASN A 109 14.66 -7.12 30.26
C ASN A 109 16.17 -6.97 30.09
N LEU A 110 16.98 -7.70 30.87
CA LEU A 110 18.43 -7.69 30.73
C LEU A 110 18.85 -8.15 29.33
N ILE A 111 18.36 -9.30 28.88
CA ILE A 111 18.71 -9.86 27.57
C ILE A 111 18.29 -8.91 26.43
N GLY A 112 17.08 -8.35 26.50
CA GLY A 112 16.63 -7.37 25.50
C GLY A 112 17.46 -6.08 25.52
N GLY A 113 17.85 -5.59 26.70
CA GLY A 113 18.64 -4.36 26.82
C GLY A 113 20.12 -4.50 26.45
N LEU A 114 20.69 -5.72 26.46
CA LEU A 114 22.01 -5.98 25.88
C LEU A 114 22.04 -5.67 24.38
N ALA A 115 20.96 -6.01 23.66
CA ALA A 115 20.82 -5.71 22.24
C ALA A 115 20.70 -4.20 21.96
N VAL A 116 19.96 -3.48 22.81
CA VAL A 116 19.86 -2.02 22.74
C VAL A 116 21.23 -1.36 22.92
N GLY A 117 21.96 -1.76 23.96
CA GLY A 117 23.32 -1.26 24.21
C GLY A 117 24.26 -1.53 23.03
N TYR A 118 24.16 -2.71 22.40
CA TYR A 118 24.97 -3.06 21.24
C TYR A 118 24.66 -2.14 20.06
N MET A 119 23.38 -2.00 19.71
CA MET A 119 22.96 -1.16 18.59
C MET A 119 23.31 0.32 18.80
N SER A 120 23.26 0.80 20.04
CA SER A 120 23.68 2.15 20.40
C SER A 120 25.15 2.47 20.08
N THR A 121 26.05 1.49 20.10
CA THR A 121 27.48 1.73 19.81
C THR A 121 27.73 2.26 18.39
N TRP A 122 26.81 1.98 17.46
CA TRP A 122 26.92 2.39 16.06
C TRP A 122 26.65 3.87 15.83
N GLY A 123 25.94 4.54 16.74
CA GLY A 123 25.60 5.96 16.63
C GLY A 123 26.84 6.85 16.57
N PRO A 124 27.70 6.88 17.61
CA PRO A 124 28.92 7.69 17.61
C PRO A 124 29.92 7.26 16.53
N ARG A 125 30.00 5.95 16.24
CA ARG A 125 30.95 5.39 15.26
C ARG A 125 30.64 5.83 13.83
N SER A 126 29.37 5.82 13.44
CA SER A 126 28.96 6.07 12.05
C SER A 126 28.43 7.50 11.82
N GLY A 127 27.81 8.11 12.84
CA GLY A 127 26.98 9.31 12.66
C GLY A 127 25.70 9.06 11.85
N ASN A 128 25.42 7.80 11.49
CA ASN A 128 24.23 7.38 10.78
C ASN A 128 23.14 6.95 11.76
N ARG A 129 21.89 7.11 11.35
CA ARG A 129 20.73 6.56 12.08
C ARG A 129 20.78 5.02 12.06
N THR A 130 20.19 4.38 13.06
CA THR A 130 20.22 2.94 13.31
C THR A 130 19.88 2.13 12.08
N LEU A 131 18.71 2.38 11.46
CA LEU A 131 18.30 1.66 10.25
C LEU A 131 19.02 2.13 8.97
N VAL A 132 19.81 3.20 9.01
CA VAL A 132 20.76 3.52 7.94
C VAL A 132 22.02 2.66 8.08
N VAL A 133 22.53 2.48 9.31
CA VAL A 133 23.62 1.54 9.61
C VAL A 133 23.24 0.12 9.18
N THR A 134 21.99 -0.28 9.39
CA THR A 134 21.55 -1.62 8.98
C THR A 134 21.52 -1.84 7.46
N ARG A 135 21.62 -0.79 6.63
CA ARG A 135 21.79 -0.98 5.17
C ARG A 135 23.07 -1.74 4.84
N TYR A 136 24.09 -1.62 5.68
CA TYR A 136 25.36 -2.33 5.54
C TYR A 136 25.22 -3.81 5.93
N PHE A 137 24.22 -4.17 6.75
CA PHE A 137 23.99 -5.54 7.19
C PHE A 137 22.91 -6.27 6.37
N MET A 138 21.73 -5.66 6.30
CA MET A 138 20.54 -6.22 5.64
C MET A 138 20.51 -5.95 4.13
N GLY A 139 21.35 -5.04 3.64
CA GLY A 139 21.29 -4.53 2.27
C GLY A 139 20.24 -3.45 2.04
N TYR A 140 20.36 -2.75 0.91
CA TYR A 140 19.59 -1.52 0.64
C TYR A 140 18.07 -1.75 0.57
N TYR A 141 17.63 -2.83 -0.09
CA TYR A 141 16.21 -3.12 -0.28
C TYR A 141 15.56 -3.85 0.92
N PRO A 142 16.13 -4.95 1.45
CA PRO A 142 15.53 -5.67 2.57
C PRO A 142 15.40 -4.78 3.82
N ASN A 143 16.36 -3.86 4.04
CA ASN A 143 16.28 -2.90 5.14
C ASN A 143 15.03 -2.00 5.10
N LYS A 144 14.43 -1.76 3.93
CA LYS A 144 13.16 -1.01 3.84
C LYS A 144 11.99 -1.74 4.51
N VAL A 145 12.04 -3.07 4.53
CA VAL A 145 11.07 -3.90 5.28
C VAL A 145 11.26 -3.63 6.78
N CYS A 146 12.51 -3.63 7.26
CA CYS A 146 12.82 -3.29 8.66
C CYS A 146 12.36 -1.86 9.02
N CYS A 147 12.57 -0.88 8.15
CA CYS A 147 12.04 0.49 8.35
C CYS A 147 10.51 0.48 8.48
N SER A 148 9.81 -0.27 7.64
CA SER A 148 8.34 -0.37 7.69
C SER A 148 7.86 -1.03 8.98
N LEU A 149 8.52 -2.12 9.40
CA LEU A 149 8.22 -2.81 10.65
C LEU A 149 8.51 -1.94 11.88
N ASN A 150 9.57 -1.13 11.85
CA ASN A 150 9.86 -0.20 12.94
C ASN A 150 8.87 0.97 13.01
N VAL A 151 8.38 1.46 11.87
CA VAL A 151 7.26 2.42 11.85
C VAL A 151 6.03 1.83 12.54
N LEU A 152 5.66 0.59 12.22
CA LEU A 152 4.53 -0.09 12.88
C LEU A 152 4.77 -0.29 14.38
N THR A 153 6.01 -0.62 14.77
CA THR A 153 6.42 -0.77 16.17
C THR A 153 6.22 0.55 16.94
N ASN A 154 6.71 1.67 16.40
CA ASN A 154 6.57 2.98 17.03
C ASN A 154 5.11 3.48 17.05
N LEU A 155 4.31 3.21 16.00
CA LEU A 155 2.88 3.50 16.02
C LEU A 155 2.16 2.74 17.14
N GLY A 156 2.47 1.47 17.33
CA GLY A 156 1.86 0.67 18.38
C GLY A 156 2.26 1.10 19.79
N TYR A 157 3.54 1.47 20.02
CA TYR A 157 3.96 2.06 21.29
C TYR A 157 3.35 3.45 21.53
N GLY A 158 3.23 4.28 20.50
CA GLY A 158 2.55 5.57 20.61
C GLY A 158 1.08 5.43 20.97
N MET A 159 0.41 4.44 20.39
CA MET A 159 -0.96 4.07 20.74
C MET A 159 -1.04 3.64 22.21
N ILE A 160 -0.19 2.70 22.63
CA ILE A 160 -0.13 2.19 24.01
C ILE A 160 0.09 3.32 25.02
N ASN A 161 1.10 4.15 24.80
CA ASN A 161 1.45 5.25 25.68
C ASN A 161 0.30 6.25 25.79
N ALA A 162 -0.29 6.66 24.67
CA ALA A 162 -1.43 7.58 24.69
C ALA A 162 -2.62 7.01 25.47
N MET A 163 -2.92 5.70 25.34
CA MET A 163 -3.99 5.06 26.12
C MET A 163 -3.68 5.02 27.62
N VAL A 164 -2.47 4.61 28.03
CA VAL A 164 -2.07 4.57 29.45
C VAL A 164 -2.18 5.95 30.08
N GLY A 165 -1.60 6.98 29.45
CA GLY A 165 -1.66 8.34 29.95
C GLY A 165 -3.09 8.88 29.99
N GLY A 166 -3.92 8.59 28.98
CA GLY A 166 -5.32 9.00 28.95
C GLY A 166 -6.18 8.35 30.04
N GLN A 167 -5.92 7.08 30.37
CA GLN A 167 -6.58 6.40 31.49
C GLN A 167 -6.19 7.00 32.84
N ILE A 168 -4.91 7.32 33.04
CA ILE A 168 -4.43 7.98 34.27
C ILE A 168 -5.07 9.37 34.43
N LEU A 169 -5.10 10.19 33.36
CA LEU A 169 -5.76 11.50 33.34
C LEU A 169 -7.27 11.42 33.64
N SER A 170 -7.93 10.37 33.16
CA SER A 170 -9.35 10.18 33.45
C SER A 170 -9.59 9.82 34.93
N LYS A 171 -8.74 8.97 35.51
CA LYS A 171 -8.86 8.57 36.91
C LYS A 171 -8.49 9.68 37.89
N LEU A 172 -7.46 10.48 37.61
CA LEU A 172 -7.07 11.57 38.51
C LEU A 172 -8.14 12.68 38.58
N SER A 173 -8.88 12.90 37.49
CA SER A 173 -9.95 13.89 37.40
C SER A 173 -11.31 13.39 37.91
N GLY A 174 -11.39 12.16 38.42
CA GLY A 174 -12.67 11.57 38.84
C GLY A 174 -13.65 11.34 37.67
N GLY A 175 -13.15 11.26 36.44
CA GLY A 175 -13.95 11.09 35.22
C GLY A 175 -14.35 12.38 34.51
N SER A 176 -14.05 13.57 35.06
CA SER A 176 -14.33 14.85 34.38
C SER A 176 -13.59 14.98 33.05
N VAL A 177 -12.36 14.43 32.97
CA VAL A 177 -11.65 14.24 31.71
C VAL A 177 -11.94 12.82 31.22
N SER A 178 -12.56 12.70 30.04
CA SER A 178 -12.77 11.37 29.43
C SER A 178 -11.44 10.76 28.99
N VAL A 179 -11.37 9.43 28.93
CA VAL A 179 -10.17 8.71 28.44
C VAL A 179 -9.77 9.20 27.03
N ILE A 180 -10.74 9.52 26.18
CA ILE A 180 -10.51 10.04 24.82
C ILE A 180 -9.81 11.39 24.86
N VAL A 181 -10.30 12.32 25.70
CA VAL A 181 -9.67 13.64 25.86
C VAL A 181 -8.27 13.49 26.44
N GLY A 182 -8.09 12.60 27.42
CA GLY A 182 -6.77 12.27 27.97
C GLY A 182 -5.80 11.72 26.92
N ILE A 183 -6.24 10.82 26.04
CA ILE A 183 -5.46 10.29 24.91
C ILE A 183 -4.98 11.44 24.01
N ILE A 184 -5.87 12.36 23.66
CA ILE A 184 -5.56 13.52 22.81
C ILE A 184 -4.51 14.41 23.48
N ILE A 185 -4.65 14.70 24.78
CA ILE A 185 -3.68 15.54 25.53
C ILE A 185 -2.28 14.91 25.49
N VAL A 186 -2.18 13.61 25.79
CA VAL A 186 -0.89 12.89 25.81
C VAL A 186 -0.28 12.80 24.41
N ALA A 187 -1.11 12.52 23.40
CA ALA A 187 -0.67 12.45 22.02
C ALA A 187 -0.16 13.80 21.48
N LEU A 188 -0.88 14.89 21.78
CA LEU A 188 -0.47 16.24 21.40
C LEU A 188 0.83 16.64 22.12
N GLY A 189 0.94 16.39 23.43
CA GLY A 189 2.17 16.66 24.18
C GLY A 189 3.39 15.93 23.60
N SER A 190 3.21 14.65 23.26
CA SER A 190 4.26 13.83 22.63
C SER A 190 4.62 14.32 21.23
N GLY A 191 3.61 14.63 20.41
CA GLY A 191 3.77 15.08 19.03
C GLY A 191 4.44 16.46 18.94
N ILE A 192 4.09 17.38 19.85
CA ILE A 192 4.74 18.70 19.97
C ILE A 192 6.22 18.51 20.27
N MET A 193 6.56 17.73 21.31
CA MET A 193 7.96 17.49 21.69
C MET A 193 8.76 16.82 20.57
N ALA A 194 8.17 15.84 19.86
CA ALA A 194 8.80 15.17 18.73
C ALA A 194 9.00 16.10 17.51
N THR A 195 8.09 17.05 17.29
CA THR A 195 8.16 17.97 16.14
C THR A 195 9.33 18.95 16.26
N PHE A 196 9.57 19.49 17.46
CA PHE A 196 10.66 20.45 17.69
C PHE A 196 12.07 19.81 17.77
N GLY A 197 12.18 18.48 17.82
CA GLY A 197 13.43 17.75 17.64
C GLY A 197 14.24 17.45 18.91
N MET A 198 15.39 16.80 18.73
CA MET A 198 16.17 16.18 19.82
C MET A 198 16.75 17.20 20.81
N ARG A 199 16.94 18.46 20.41
CA ARG A 199 17.51 19.49 21.29
C ARG A 199 16.60 19.80 22.48
N ILE A 200 15.30 19.99 22.24
CA ILE A 200 14.33 20.23 23.31
C ILE A 200 14.18 18.99 24.18
N PHE A 201 14.14 17.82 23.54
CA PHE A 201 14.10 16.55 24.22
C PHE A 201 15.27 16.38 25.21
N HIS A 202 16.52 16.60 24.78
CA HIS A 202 17.68 16.50 25.68
C HIS A 202 17.66 17.50 26.84
N ILE A 203 17.12 18.71 26.64
CA ILE A 203 16.95 19.69 27.72
C ILE A 203 15.93 19.18 28.73
N TYR A 204 14.79 18.66 28.26
CA TYR A 204 13.77 18.07 29.12
C TYR A 204 14.32 16.87 29.91
N GLU A 205 14.97 15.92 29.23
CA GLU A 205 15.52 14.70 29.84
C GLU A 205 16.62 14.97 30.87
N ARG A 206 17.33 16.10 30.77
CA ARG A 206 18.32 16.50 31.78
C ARG A 206 17.70 16.66 33.17
N PHE A 207 16.42 17.04 33.25
CA PHE A 207 15.72 17.30 34.49
C PHE A 207 14.59 16.31 34.77
N ALA A 208 14.01 15.69 33.73
CA ALA A 208 12.83 14.84 33.86
C ALA A 208 13.08 13.58 34.72
N TRP A 209 14.27 12.99 34.66
CA TRP A 209 14.59 11.74 35.37
C TRP A 209 14.36 11.82 36.89
N PHE A 210 14.59 12.98 37.51
CA PHE A 210 14.57 13.11 38.98
C PHE A 210 13.15 13.13 39.56
N PRO A 211 12.20 13.96 39.07
CA PRO A 211 10.80 13.86 39.47
C PRO A 211 10.19 12.48 39.23
N GLN A 212 10.57 11.82 38.13
CA GLN A 212 10.07 10.49 37.79
C GLN A 212 10.57 9.41 38.75
N LEU A 213 11.85 9.46 39.11
CA LEU A 213 12.42 8.58 40.13
C LEU A 213 11.73 8.78 41.48
N LEU A 214 11.50 10.04 41.87
CA LEU A 214 10.83 10.36 43.13
C LEU A 214 9.40 9.78 43.18
N THR A 215 8.61 9.91 42.12
CA THR A 215 7.24 9.35 42.11
C THR A 215 7.22 7.83 42.16
N PHE A 216 8.21 7.16 41.58
CA PHE A 216 8.35 5.69 41.65
C PHE A 216 8.79 5.24 43.06
N CYS A 217 9.71 5.96 43.70
CA CYS A 217 10.08 5.70 45.10
C CYS A 217 8.89 5.92 46.05
N ILE A 218 8.11 6.97 45.85
CA ILE A 218 6.90 7.25 46.62
C ILE A 218 5.85 6.14 46.39
N LEU A 219 5.67 5.72 45.13
CA LEU A 219 4.77 4.61 44.79
C LEU A 219 5.22 3.32 45.49
N ALA A 220 6.51 3.01 45.44
CA ALA A 220 7.10 1.86 46.11
C ALA A 220 6.80 1.89 47.62
N GLY A 221 7.08 3.02 48.29
CA GLY A 221 6.81 3.18 49.73
C GLY A 221 5.34 3.03 50.11
N SER A 222 4.42 3.49 49.25
CA SER A 222 2.97 3.33 49.46
C SER A 222 2.46 1.91 49.18
N ALA A 223 2.98 1.27 48.12
CA ALA A 223 2.43 0.06 47.54
C ALA A 223 3.05 -1.24 48.06
N ILE A 224 4.37 -1.26 48.35
CA ILE A 224 5.10 -2.46 48.79
C ILE A 224 4.44 -3.18 49.98
N PRO A 225 3.95 -2.48 51.03
CA PRO A 225 3.31 -3.15 52.16
C PRO A 225 2.05 -3.96 51.80
N GLN A 226 1.53 -3.84 50.57
CA GLN A 226 0.35 -4.55 50.07
C GLN A 226 0.71 -5.65 49.08
N PHE A 227 1.97 -5.78 48.67
CA PHE A 227 2.41 -6.82 47.76
C PHE A 227 2.29 -8.19 48.43
N ASP A 228 1.94 -9.19 47.63
CA ASP A 228 1.88 -10.57 48.07
C ASP A 228 3.02 -11.37 47.43
N LEU A 229 3.95 -11.81 48.29
CA LEU A 229 5.13 -12.57 47.91
C LEU A 229 4.96 -14.07 48.07
N HIS A 230 3.86 -14.54 48.67
CA HIS A 230 3.72 -15.91 49.17
C HIS A 230 2.71 -16.74 48.37
N THR A 231 1.73 -16.12 47.72
CA THR A 231 0.76 -16.84 46.89
C THR A 231 1.44 -17.57 45.73
N LYS A 232 1.13 -18.85 45.56
CA LYS A 232 1.73 -19.70 44.52
C LYS A 232 1.10 -19.46 43.14
N SER A 233 1.90 -19.67 42.09
CA SER A 233 1.46 -19.61 40.69
C SER A 233 0.34 -20.62 40.42
N LEU A 234 -0.70 -20.20 39.70
CA LEU A 234 -1.87 -21.05 39.39
C LEU A 234 -1.64 -21.86 38.10
N GLY A 235 -1.92 -23.18 38.15
CA GLY A 235 -1.87 -24.08 36.98
C GLY A 235 -1.06 -25.36 37.23
N SER A 236 -1.01 -26.24 36.24
CA SER A 236 -0.10 -27.40 36.25
C SER A 236 1.36 -26.96 36.11
N SER A 237 2.31 -27.86 36.41
CA SER A 237 3.75 -27.55 36.27
C SER A 237 4.11 -27.08 34.85
N ASP A 238 3.52 -27.71 33.83
CA ASP A 238 3.76 -27.38 32.43
C ASP A 238 3.13 -26.04 32.05
N GLU A 239 1.93 -25.76 32.54
CA GLU A 239 1.26 -24.47 32.33
C GLU A 239 2.03 -23.31 32.98
N ILE A 240 2.56 -23.52 34.18
CA ILE A 240 3.37 -22.51 34.88
C ILE A 240 4.66 -22.25 34.10
N ASN A 241 5.34 -23.28 33.59
CA ASN A 241 6.55 -23.12 32.77
C ASN A 241 6.24 -22.39 31.45
N ALA A 242 5.13 -22.70 30.80
CA ALA A 242 4.69 -21.98 29.60
C ALA A 242 4.39 -20.49 29.91
N LYS A 243 3.73 -20.20 31.04
CA LYS A 243 3.47 -18.83 31.51
C LYS A 243 4.76 -18.06 31.79
N ARG A 244 5.73 -18.70 32.46
CA ARG A 244 7.07 -18.12 32.74
C ARG A 244 7.79 -17.76 31.45
N LEU A 245 7.87 -18.68 30.49
CA LEU A 245 8.53 -18.44 29.20
C LEU A 245 7.82 -17.33 28.40
N GLY A 246 6.49 -17.35 28.38
CA GLY A 246 5.69 -16.31 27.72
C GLY A 246 5.91 -14.93 28.34
N PHE A 247 5.94 -14.83 29.67
CA PHE A 247 6.17 -13.57 30.37
C PHE A 247 7.61 -13.07 30.22
N PHE A 248 8.60 -13.96 30.32
CA PHE A 248 10.00 -13.67 30.02
C PHE A 248 10.17 -13.08 28.61
N SER A 249 9.55 -13.71 27.60
CA SER A 249 9.58 -13.24 26.21
C SER A 249 8.92 -11.86 26.06
N LEU A 250 7.82 -11.60 26.76
CA LEU A 250 7.15 -10.30 26.78
C LEU A 250 8.06 -9.19 27.35
N CYS A 251 8.72 -9.45 28.48
CA CYS A 251 9.66 -8.51 29.08
C CYS A 251 10.90 -8.28 28.21
N MET A 252 11.44 -9.34 27.60
CA MET A 252 12.54 -9.26 26.64
C MET A 252 12.16 -8.40 25.43
N SER A 253 10.98 -8.65 24.84
CA SER A 253 10.50 -7.88 23.71
C SER A 253 10.30 -6.40 24.02
N THR A 254 9.95 -6.07 25.27
CA THR A 254 9.75 -4.68 25.69
C THR A 254 11.06 -3.90 25.59
N ALA A 255 12.15 -4.43 26.17
CA ALA A 255 13.47 -3.82 26.07
C ALA A 255 14.01 -3.85 24.63
N LEU A 256 13.91 -5.01 23.97
CA LEU A 256 14.44 -5.23 22.62
C LEU A 256 13.82 -4.27 21.59
N SER A 257 12.57 -3.82 21.80
CA SER A 257 11.87 -2.92 20.88
C SER A 257 12.55 -1.58 20.63
N TRP A 258 13.47 -1.17 21.52
CA TRP A 258 14.26 0.05 21.36
C TRP A 258 15.49 -0.13 20.45
N ALA A 259 15.92 -1.37 20.20
CA ALA A 259 17.15 -1.64 19.46
C ALA A 259 17.18 -1.04 18.04
N PRO A 260 16.08 -1.05 17.25
CA PRO A 260 16.06 -0.47 15.90
C PRO A 260 16.11 1.06 15.85
N SER A 261 16.08 1.75 17.00
CA SER A 261 16.19 3.22 17.10
C SER A 261 17.36 3.65 17.99
N ALA A 262 18.12 2.71 18.56
CA ALA A 262 19.05 2.96 19.65
C ALA A 262 20.25 3.85 19.29
N ALA A 263 20.74 3.78 18.03
CA ALA A 263 21.84 4.62 17.56
C ALA A 263 21.38 6.05 17.22
N ASP A 264 20.09 6.28 16.99
CA ASP A 264 19.55 7.56 16.54
C ASP A 264 19.81 8.68 17.56
N TYR A 265 19.87 8.32 18.83
CA TYR A 265 20.09 9.23 19.96
C TYR A 265 21.56 9.61 20.15
N TYR A 266 22.49 8.91 19.50
CA TYR A 266 23.93 9.07 19.70
C TYR A 266 24.68 9.60 18.49
N VAL A 267 23.98 9.93 17.39
CA VAL A 267 24.61 10.42 16.15
C VAL A 267 25.41 11.73 16.31
N TYR A 268 25.07 12.54 17.32
CA TYR A 268 25.76 13.81 17.61
C TYR A 268 26.95 13.67 18.55
N TYR A 269 27.18 12.48 19.13
CA TYR A 269 28.31 12.26 20.03
C TYR A 269 29.61 12.01 19.25
N PRO A 270 30.77 12.35 19.84
CA PRO A 270 32.04 12.21 19.17
C PRO A 270 32.40 10.75 18.91
N SER A 271 33.01 10.48 17.75
CA SER A 271 33.46 9.14 17.34
C SER A 271 34.64 8.60 18.17
N THR A 272 35.27 9.45 18.99
CA THR A 272 36.38 9.08 19.88
C THR A 272 35.93 8.32 21.13
N ILE A 273 34.63 8.28 21.43
CA ILE A 273 34.09 7.51 22.56
C ILE A 273 34.29 6.03 22.31
N ARG A 274 34.87 5.33 23.30
CA ARG A 274 35.11 3.88 23.22
C ARG A 274 33.77 3.12 23.19
N PRO A 275 33.55 2.18 22.25
CA PRO A 275 32.27 1.48 22.10
C PRO A 275 31.77 0.77 23.37
N TRP A 276 32.68 0.16 24.14
CA TRP A 276 32.31 -0.51 25.39
C TRP A 276 31.70 0.45 26.43
N LYS A 277 32.14 1.72 26.45
CA LYS A 277 31.56 2.72 27.36
C LYS A 277 30.12 3.00 26.97
N THR A 278 29.86 3.27 25.69
CA THR A 278 28.50 3.46 25.17
C THR A 278 27.62 2.26 25.48
N TRP A 279 28.11 1.05 25.20
CA TRP A 279 27.39 -0.19 25.50
C TRP A 279 27.04 -0.31 27.00
N SER A 280 28.03 -0.18 27.90
CA SER A 280 27.81 -0.34 29.34
C SER A 280 26.87 0.71 29.91
N VAL A 281 27.04 2.00 29.57
CA VAL A 281 26.20 3.07 30.16
C VAL A 281 24.76 3.01 29.64
N THR A 282 24.56 2.66 28.37
CA THR A 282 23.22 2.46 27.79
C THR A 282 22.51 1.27 28.42
N THR A 283 23.18 0.13 28.51
CA THR A 283 22.58 -1.07 29.10
C THR A 283 22.29 -0.87 30.58
N ILE A 284 23.21 -0.31 31.38
CA ILE A 284 22.98 -0.07 32.81
C ILE A 284 21.83 0.93 33.02
N GLY A 285 21.84 2.06 32.30
CA GLY A 285 20.79 3.07 32.42
C GLY A 285 19.42 2.56 32.00
N GLY A 286 19.32 1.98 30.80
CA GLY A 286 18.06 1.47 30.26
C GLY A 286 17.52 0.27 31.02
N CYS A 287 18.36 -0.75 31.28
CA CYS A 287 17.90 -1.93 32.01
C CYS A 287 17.51 -1.61 33.44
N GLY A 288 18.29 -0.80 34.17
CA GLY A 288 18.02 -0.48 35.57
C GLY A 288 16.68 0.26 35.75
N ALA A 289 16.40 1.22 34.89
CA ALA A 289 15.14 1.94 34.89
C ALA A 289 13.94 1.04 34.55
N MET A 290 14.03 0.27 33.47
CA MET A 290 12.93 -0.61 33.05
C MET A 290 12.69 -1.74 34.05
N MET A 291 13.73 -2.32 34.65
CA MET A 291 13.60 -3.31 35.73
C MET A 291 12.81 -2.74 36.91
N THR A 292 13.12 -1.51 37.33
CA THR A 292 12.42 -0.85 38.44
C THR A 292 10.93 -0.70 38.11
N SER A 293 10.59 -0.24 36.91
CA SER A 293 9.21 -0.08 36.46
C SER A 293 8.47 -1.43 36.36
N LEU A 294 9.10 -2.45 35.77
CA LEU A 294 8.53 -3.80 35.63
C LEU A 294 8.26 -4.43 36.99
N LEU A 295 9.20 -4.34 37.94
CA LEU A 295 9.06 -4.91 39.28
C LEU A 295 7.94 -4.24 40.09
N LEU A 296 7.81 -2.92 40.00
CA LEU A 296 6.67 -2.21 40.58
C LEU A 296 5.35 -2.69 39.98
N GLY A 297 5.33 -2.96 38.67
CA GLY A 297 4.16 -3.49 37.97
C GLY A 297 3.74 -4.86 38.45
N VAL A 298 4.72 -5.78 38.56
CA VAL A 298 4.53 -7.13 39.11
C VAL A 298 3.92 -7.04 40.50
N GLY A 299 4.52 -6.23 41.37
CA GLY A 299 4.06 -6.03 42.75
C GLY A 299 2.65 -5.44 42.84
N LEU A 300 2.37 -4.36 42.10
CA LEU A 300 1.03 -3.75 42.06
C LEU A 300 -0.04 -4.76 41.67
N GLY A 301 0.24 -5.64 40.71
CA GLY A 301 -0.68 -6.69 40.32
C GLY A 301 -0.97 -7.71 41.44
N THR A 302 0.04 -8.08 42.24
CA THR A 302 -0.20 -8.95 43.41
C THR A 302 -1.06 -8.28 44.48
N GLY A 303 -0.91 -6.96 44.66
CA GLY A 303 -1.66 -6.21 45.68
C GLY A 303 -3.16 -6.18 45.41
N VAL A 304 -3.60 -6.24 44.14
CA VAL A 304 -5.03 -6.33 43.79
C VAL A 304 -5.65 -7.65 44.25
N ALA A 305 -4.91 -8.76 44.19
CA ALA A 305 -5.41 -10.06 44.63
C ALA A 305 -5.49 -10.20 46.16
N ASN A 306 -4.64 -9.47 46.88
CA ASN A 306 -4.51 -9.57 48.34
C ASN A 306 -5.33 -8.52 49.12
N ASN A 307 -5.60 -7.35 48.54
CA ASN A 307 -6.32 -6.26 49.21
C ASN A 307 -7.71 -6.02 48.59
N VAL A 308 -8.76 -6.27 49.38
CA VAL A 308 -10.17 -6.05 49.01
C VAL A 308 -10.44 -4.61 48.56
N LYS A 309 -9.81 -3.62 49.19
CA LYS A 309 -9.94 -2.20 48.80
C LYS A 309 -9.32 -1.94 47.43
N TRP A 310 -8.18 -2.56 47.12
CA TRP A 310 -7.54 -2.42 45.79
C TRP A 310 -8.34 -3.14 44.71
N GLN A 311 -8.89 -4.31 45.04
CA GLN A 311 -9.82 -5.03 44.15
C GLN A 311 -11.06 -4.19 43.83
N ALA A 312 -11.61 -3.46 44.79
CA ALA A 312 -12.74 -2.55 44.58
C ALA A 312 -12.38 -1.30 43.75
N LEU A 313 -11.15 -0.80 43.86
CA LEU A 313 -10.66 0.33 43.08
C LEU A 313 -10.24 -0.05 41.65
N TYR A 314 -9.84 -1.30 41.44
CA TYR A 314 -9.35 -1.79 40.16
C TYR A 314 -10.49 -2.17 39.22
N ASP A 315 -10.62 -1.41 38.13
CA ASP A 315 -11.66 -1.59 37.10
C ASP A 315 -11.17 -2.37 35.86
N GLY A 316 -10.04 -3.07 35.96
CA GLY A 316 -9.44 -3.74 34.82
C GLY A 316 -8.60 -2.84 33.92
N THR A 317 -8.30 -1.60 34.33
CA THR A 317 -7.42 -0.69 33.57
C THR A 317 -6.10 -0.38 34.29
N PRO A 318 -5.00 -0.17 33.55
CA PRO A 318 -3.74 0.26 34.16
C PRO A 318 -3.82 1.58 34.93
N GLY A 319 -4.68 2.50 34.48
CA GLY A 319 -4.90 3.78 35.16
C GLY A 319 -5.45 3.58 36.58
N SER A 320 -6.42 2.69 36.77
CA SER A 320 -6.95 2.40 38.12
C SER A 320 -5.96 1.62 38.98
N LEU A 321 -5.17 0.72 38.38
CA LEU A 321 -4.10 -0.01 39.09
C LEU A 321 -3.07 0.95 39.70
N LEU A 322 -2.63 1.94 38.94
CA LEU A 322 -1.69 2.96 39.43
C LEU A 322 -2.32 3.79 40.56
N MET A 323 -3.60 4.16 40.41
CA MET A 323 -4.31 4.91 41.45
C MET A 323 -4.51 4.09 42.74
N ALA A 324 -4.72 2.78 42.64
CA ALA A 324 -4.77 1.88 43.79
C ALA A 324 -3.43 1.88 44.55
N GLY A 325 -2.30 1.86 43.84
CA GLY A 325 -0.96 1.99 44.44
C GLY A 325 -0.75 3.30 45.22
N TYR A 326 -1.42 4.37 44.82
CA TYR A 326 -1.37 5.69 45.47
C TYR A 326 -2.47 5.94 46.51
N ASP A 327 -3.37 4.98 46.76
CA ASP A 327 -4.57 5.16 47.60
C ASP A 327 -4.25 5.72 49.00
N ARG A 328 -3.13 5.30 49.61
CA ARG A 328 -2.70 5.76 50.95
C ARG A 328 -2.29 7.24 51.02
N LEU A 329 -1.96 7.85 49.89
CA LEU A 329 -1.40 9.20 49.81
C LEU A 329 -2.46 10.28 49.51
N GLY A 330 -3.71 9.89 49.28
CA GLY A 330 -4.83 10.80 49.04
C GLY A 330 -4.55 11.80 47.90
N VAL A 331 -4.66 13.10 48.18
CA VAL A 331 -4.46 14.18 47.19
C VAL A 331 -3.03 14.19 46.65
N PHE A 332 -2.03 13.92 47.50
CA PHE A 332 -0.63 13.90 47.08
C PHE A 332 -0.35 12.76 46.07
N GLY A 333 -1.05 11.64 46.22
CA GLY A 333 -1.03 10.53 45.25
C GLY A 333 -1.50 10.95 43.85
N LYS A 334 -2.50 11.84 43.75
CA LYS A 334 -2.97 12.39 42.45
C LYS A 334 -1.91 13.27 41.77
N ILE A 335 -1.15 14.04 42.55
CA ILE A 335 -0.03 14.85 42.03
C ILE A 335 1.06 13.95 41.47
N CYS A 336 1.40 12.88 42.19
CA CYS A 336 2.37 11.88 41.72
C CYS A 336 1.88 11.19 40.43
N ALA A 337 0.60 10.82 40.36
CA ALA A 337 -0.01 10.24 39.16
C ALA A 337 0.02 11.19 37.96
N PHE A 338 -0.13 12.51 38.17
CA PHE A 338 0.02 13.51 37.10
C PHE A 338 1.45 13.58 36.58
N ILE A 339 2.46 13.57 37.46
CA ILE A 339 3.87 13.52 37.05
C ILE A 339 4.16 12.23 36.26
N ASN A 340 3.54 11.11 36.64
CA ASN A 340 3.63 9.86 35.88
C ASN A 340 3.02 9.94 34.47
N VAL A 341 2.08 10.86 34.19
CA VAL A 341 1.63 11.10 32.80
C VAL A 341 2.74 11.76 31.98
N LEU A 342 3.58 12.60 32.59
CA LEU A 342 4.72 13.22 31.92
C LEU A 342 5.78 12.18 31.52
N THR A 343 5.95 11.08 32.29
CA THR A 343 6.85 9.98 31.91
C THR A 343 6.38 9.28 30.63
N VAL A 344 5.06 9.16 30.45
CA VAL A 344 4.47 8.57 29.25
C VAL A 344 4.72 9.45 28.01
N ILE A 345 4.64 10.77 28.17
CA ILE A 345 4.99 11.74 27.11
C ILE A 345 6.48 11.65 26.78
N SER A 346 7.33 11.66 27.81
CA SER A 346 8.80 11.49 27.72
C SER A 346 9.19 10.22 26.96
N ASN A 347 8.57 9.08 27.28
CA ASN A 347 8.83 7.82 26.59
C ASN A 347 8.34 7.84 25.12
N ASN A 348 7.25 8.54 24.83
CA ASN A 348 6.62 8.47 23.51
C ASN A 348 7.26 9.42 22.48
N ALA A 349 7.79 10.56 22.91
CA ALA A 349 8.39 11.54 22.02
C ALA A 349 9.58 10.99 21.20
N PRO A 350 10.52 10.20 21.76
CA PRO A 350 11.65 9.62 21.02
C PRO A 350 11.23 8.62 19.95
N GLY A 351 10.22 7.79 20.21
CA GLY A 351 9.66 6.86 19.23
C GLY A 351 8.98 7.62 18.08
N SER A 352 8.24 8.67 18.41
CA SER A 352 7.59 9.56 17.42
C SER A 352 8.60 10.30 16.54
N TYR A 353 9.75 10.70 17.10
CA TYR A 353 10.87 11.29 16.36
C TYR A 353 11.50 10.29 15.39
N SER A 354 11.86 9.09 15.89
CA SER A 354 12.58 8.07 15.11
C SER A 354 11.71 7.52 13.98
N MET A 355 10.41 7.38 14.22
CA MET A 355 9.41 6.98 13.23
C MET A 355 9.38 7.90 12.01
N ALA A 356 9.42 9.22 12.21
CA ALA A 356 9.43 10.18 11.11
C ALA A 356 10.67 10.04 10.22
N MET A 357 11.82 9.70 10.81
CA MET A 357 13.04 9.39 10.07
C MET A 357 12.91 8.07 9.31
N ASN A 358 12.30 7.04 9.90
CA ASN A 358 12.11 5.76 9.22
C ASN A 358 11.20 5.88 7.99
N PHE A 359 10.18 6.75 8.01
CA PHE A 359 9.39 7.07 6.81
C PHE A 359 10.27 7.65 5.69
N GLN A 360 11.16 8.59 6.02
CA GLN A 360 12.10 9.15 5.05
C GLN A 360 13.08 8.10 4.48
N MET A 361 13.40 7.04 5.24
CA MET A 361 14.29 5.96 4.80
C MET A 361 13.66 4.98 3.78
N LEU A 362 12.34 5.01 3.56
CA LEU A 362 11.65 4.08 2.65
C LEU A 362 11.95 4.35 1.17
N GLY A 363 12.31 5.58 0.81
CA GLY A 363 12.76 5.92 -0.54
C GLY A 363 12.91 7.41 -0.79
N GLU A 364 13.50 7.74 -1.93
CA GLU A 364 13.84 9.13 -2.32
C GLU A 364 12.63 10.06 -2.44
N VAL A 365 11.45 9.52 -2.71
CA VAL A 365 10.21 10.32 -2.74
C VAL A 365 9.83 10.75 -1.32
N TRP A 366 9.96 9.83 -0.36
CA TRP A 366 9.60 10.07 1.04
C TRP A 366 10.65 10.90 1.78
N SER A 367 11.93 10.78 1.42
CA SER A 367 12.99 11.61 2.00
C SER A 367 12.85 13.10 1.68
N LYS A 368 12.18 13.44 0.58
CA LYS A 368 11.86 14.83 0.20
C LYS A 368 10.74 15.43 1.04
N VAL A 369 9.95 14.60 1.71
CA VAL A 369 8.86 15.07 2.58
C VAL A 369 9.45 15.52 3.93
N PRO A 370 9.11 16.72 4.39
CA PRO A 370 9.54 17.23 5.68
C PRO A 370 9.19 16.35 6.87
N ARG A 371 10.14 16.23 7.81
CA ARG A 371 9.97 15.42 9.04
C ARG A 371 8.73 15.79 9.87
N PRO A 372 8.41 17.08 10.14
CA PRO A 372 7.21 17.44 10.91
C PRO A 372 5.91 16.88 10.33
N ILE A 373 5.80 16.75 9.00
CA ILE A 373 4.62 16.20 8.35
C ILE A 373 4.44 14.73 8.71
N PHE A 374 5.52 13.95 8.68
CA PHE A 374 5.48 12.56 9.13
C PHE A 374 5.20 12.45 10.63
N THR A 375 5.79 13.31 11.46
CA THR A 375 5.55 13.32 12.90
C THR A 375 4.06 13.58 13.19
N ILE A 376 3.48 14.65 12.64
CA ILE A 376 2.07 15.00 12.82
C ILE A 376 1.15 13.90 12.29
N GLY A 377 1.41 13.41 11.07
CA GLY A 377 0.63 12.34 10.46
C GLY A 377 0.65 11.06 11.30
N SER A 378 1.81 10.67 11.80
CA SER A 378 1.95 9.49 12.65
C SER A 378 1.27 9.67 14.01
N THR A 379 1.36 10.86 14.61
CA THR A 379 0.61 11.22 15.81
C THR A 379 -0.88 11.08 15.62
N ILE A 380 -1.43 11.57 14.51
CA ILE A 380 -2.86 11.41 14.19
C ILE A 380 -3.22 9.92 14.07
N ILE A 381 -2.41 9.13 13.38
CA ILE A 381 -2.66 7.70 13.15
C ILE A 381 -2.69 6.94 14.49
N TYR A 382 -1.63 7.02 15.30
CA TYR A 382 -1.63 6.27 16.57
C TYR A 382 -2.68 6.79 17.56
N THR A 383 -3.06 8.07 17.48
CA THR A 383 -4.14 8.65 18.29
C THR A 383 -5.49 8.04 17.91
N ALA A 384 -5.78 7.94 16.61
CA ALA A 384 -7.00 7.31 16.12
C ALA A 384 -7.07 5.83 16.55
N CYS A 385 -5.95 5.10 16.42
CA CYS A 385 -5.84 3.73 16.91
C CYS A 385 -6.02 3.64 18.44
N ALA A 386 -5.47 4.59 19.21
CA ALA A 386 -5.58 4.62 20.67
C ALA A 386 -7.03 4.84 21.11
N ILE A 387 -7.74 5.75 20.43
CA ILE A 387 -9.16 5.98 20.67
C ILE A 387 -9.95 4.68 20.42
N GLY A 388 -9.70 3.98 19.32
CA GLY A 388 -10.37 2.71 19.02
C GLY A 388 -10.02 1.56 19.97
N GLY A 389 -8.75 1.47 20.39
CA GLY A 389 -8.21 0.37 21.20
C GLY A 389 -8.31 0.53 22.71
N ARG A 390 -8.77 1.69 23.21
CA ARG A 390 -8.74 2.09 24.64
C ARG A 390 -9.31 1.07 25.64
N ASN A 391 -10.23 0.22 25.21
CA ASN A 391 -10.89 -0.79 26.05
C ASN A 391 -10.19 -2.15 26.06
N PHE A 392 -9.19 -2.38 25.20
CA PHE A 392 -8.54 -3.67 25.00
C PHE A 392 -7.04 -3.65 25.29
N LEU A 393 -6.59 -2.68 26.11
CA LEU A 393 -5.18 -2.38 26.31
C LEU A 393 -4.35 -3.62 26.71
N TYR A 394 -4.76 -4.40 27.72
CA TYR A 394 -4.02 -5.61 28.12
C TYR A 394 -3.96 -6.67 27.01
N GLN A 395 -5.02 -6.81 26.20
CA GLN A 395 -5.02 -7.75 25.06
C GLN A 395 -4.07 -7.27 23.95
N ILE A 396 -4.04 -5.96 23.70
CA ILE A 396 -3.11 -5.35 22.76
C ILE A 396 -1.68 -5.66 23.21
N PHE A 397 -1.33 -5.42 24.48
CA PHE A 397 0.01 -5.73 24.97
C PHE A 397 0.39 -7.20 24.76
N LYS A 398 -0.51 -8.11 25.14
CA LYS A 398 -0.28 -9.55 25.06
C LYS A 398 -0.03 -10.03 23.63
N ASN A 399 -0.76 -9.50 22.64
CA ASN A 399 -0.70 -9.99 21.27
C ASN A 399 0.31 -9.22 20.41
N PHE A 400 0.50 -7.93 20.69
CA PHE A 400 1.27 -7.03 19.84
C PHE A 400 2.77 -7.01 20.19
N LEU A 401 3.13 -7.00 21.48
CA LEU A 401 4.55 -6.92 21.88
C LEU A 401 5.35 -8.15 21.41
N PRO A 402 4.91 -9.40 21.61
CA PRO A 402 5.68 -10.56 21.12
C PRO A 402 5.94 -10.52 19.61
N LEU A 403 4.97 -10.02 18.82
CA LEU A 403 5.13 -9.85 17.37
C LEU A 403 6.25 -8.86 17.01
N ILE A 404 6.39 -7.78 17.80
CA ILE A 404 7.52 -6.85 17.68
C ILE A 404 8.84 -7.57 18.01
N GLY A 405 8.87 -8.31 19.11
CA GLY A 405 10.07 -9.03 19.55
C GLY A 405 10.61 -10.00 18.51
N TYR A 406 9.73 -10.73 17.81
CA TYR A 406 10.13 -11.73 16.82
C TYR A 406 10.94 -11.13 15.67
N TRP A 407 10.45 -10.05 15.05
CA TRP A 407 11.16 -9.50 13.90
C TRP A 407 12.47 -8.84 14.33
N ILE A 408 12.49 -8.20 15.50
CA ILE A 408 13.69 -7.51 15.99
C ILE A 408 14.76 -8.51 16.39
N ILE A 409 14.43 -9.64 17.03
CA ILE A 409 15.46 -10.61 17.42
C ILE A 409 16.09 -11.24 16.18
N ILE A 410 15.30 -11.58 15.15
CA ILE A 410 15.82 -12.10 13.89
C ILE A 410 16.74 -11.07 13.22
N TRP A 411 16.27 -9.82 13.13
CA TRP A 411 17.03 -8.71 12.57
C TRP A 411 18.33 -8.43 13.33
N PHE A 412 18.28 -8.45 14.66
CA PHE A 412 19.42 -8.20 15.53
C PHE A 412 20.46 -9.31 15.40
N THR A 413 20.04 -10.58 15.38
CA THR A 413 20.94 -11.71 15.16
C THR A 413 21.68 -11.58 13.83
N ILE A 414 20.99 -11.24 12.75
CA ILE A 414 21.61 -11.00 11.43
C ILE A 414 22.62 -9.84 11.51
N ALA A 415 22.27 -8.74 12.18
CA ALA A 415 23.17 -7.59 12.33
C ALA A 415 24.45 -7.94 13.10
N VAL A 416 24.34 -8.74 14.17
CA VAL A 416 25.49 -9.20 14.97
C VAL A 416 26.34 -10.18 14.16
N GLU A 417 25.75 -11.15 13.48
CA GLU A 417 26.48 -12.10 12.64
C GLU A 417 27.26 -11.38 11.53
N GLU A 418 26.65 -10.39 10.89
CA GLU A 418 27.27 -9.63 9.80
C GLU A 418 28.45 -8.77 10.27
N ASP A 419 28.38 -8.18 11.47
CA ASP A 419 29.49 -7.43 12.05
C ASP A 419 30.59 -8.35 12.60
N VAL A 420 30.23 -9.35 13.42
CA VAL A 420 31.19 -10.15 14.20
C VAL A 420 31.79 -11.30 13.41
N LEU A 421 31.05 -11.91 12.48
CA LEU A 421 31.52 -13.05 11.69
C LEU A 421 31.99 -12.62 10.30
N PHE A 422 31.14 -11.93 9.54
CA PHE A 422 31.41 -11.65 8.12
C PHE A 422 32.29 -10.42 7.91
N ASN A 423 32.15 -9.36 8.72
CA ASN A 423 32.88 -8.10 8.55
C ASN A 423 33.91 -7.80 9.66
N ARG A 424 34.31 -8.81 10.46
CA ARG A 424 35.22 -8.67 11.60
C ARG A 424 36.51 -7.89 11.32
N CYS A 425 37.01 -7.94 10.08
CA CYS A 425 38.25 -7.30 9.65
C CYS A 425 38.05 -6.25 8.54
N ARG A 426 36.80 -5.89 8.22
CA ARG A 426 36.49 -4.91 7.16
C ARG A 426 36.02 -3.60 7.80
N GLY A 427 36.63 -2.49 7.39
CA GLY A 427 36.16 -1.16 7.75
C GLY A 427 34.85 -0.82 7.03
N TYR A 428 34.02 0.01 7.65
CA TYR A 428 32.81 0.55 7.03
C TYR A 428 33.11 1.91 6.41
N ASP A 429 32.85 2.05 5.12
CA ASP A 429 32.83 3.37 4.47
C ASP A 429 31.45 4.00 4.66
N TRP A 430 31.36 4.98 5.56
CA TRP A 430 30.10 5.64 5.89
C TRP A 430 29.61 6.61 4.81
N THR A 431 30.44 6.95 3.82
CA THR A 431 30.09 7.93 2.77
C THR A 431 29.07 7.38 1.77
N ILE A 432 29.02 6.04 1.60
CA ILE A 432 28.13 5.37 0.64
C ILE A 432 26.74 5.04 1.20
N TRP A 433 26.37 5.57 2.37
CA TRP A 433 25.17 5.22 3.16
C TRP A 433 23.82 5.25 2.40
N ASN A 434 23.74 5.97 1.27
CA ASN A 434 22.54 6.07 0.43
C ASN A 434 22.73 5.62 -1.02
N ASP A 435 23.87 5.04 -1.38
CA ASP A 435 24.15 4.56 -2.75
C ASP A 435 23.82 3.06 -2.87
N TRP A 436 22.67 2.76 -3.47
CA TRP A 436 22.17 1.39 -3.63
C TRP A 436 23.08 0.51 -4.51
N ARG A 437 23.93 1.11 -5.36
CA ARG A 437 24.84 0.36 -6.25
C ARG A 437 26.08 -0.15 -5.51
N LYS A 438 26.49 0.55 -4.45
CA LYS A 438 27.68 0.23 -3.65
C LYS A 438 27.35 -0.52 -2.37
N LEU A 439 26.14 -0.33 -1.84
CA LEU A 439 25.65 -1.07 -0.69
C LEU A 439 25.28 -2.52 -1.05
N PRO A 440 25.33 -3.46 -0.08
CA PRO A 440 24.97 -4.84 -0.34
C PRO A 440 23.51 -4.97 -0.80
N VAL A 441 23.26 -5.89 -1.73
CA VAL A 441 21.92 -6.17 -2.23
C VAL A 441 21.04 -6.78 -1.13
N GLY A 442 21.65 -7.59 -0.25
CA GLY A 442 21.00 -8.12 0.95
C GLY A 442 20.13 -9.36 0.75
N VAL A 443 20.25 -10.07 -0.38
CA VAL A 443 19.40 -11.24 -0.66
C VAL A 443 19.54 -12.32 0.42
N ALA A 444 20.77 -12.63 0.85
CA ALA A 444 21.01 -13.62 1.91
C ALA A 444 20.37 -13.19 3.25
N ALA A 445 20.62 -11.95 3.69
CA ALA A 445 20.01 -11.40 4.90
C ALA A 445 18.47 -11.38 4.81
N GLY A 446 17.91 -11.03 3.64
CA GLY A 446 16.47 -11.06 3.40
C GLY A 446 15.87 -12.46 3.47
N VAL A 447 16.55 -13.47 2.90
CA VAL A 447 16.11 -14.87 2.98
C VAL A 447 16.21 -15.39 4.40
N SER A 448 17.31 -15.14 5.11
CA SER A 448 17.47 -15.49 6.53
C SER A 448 16.39 -14.86 7.40
N PHE A 449 16.04 -13.60 7.13
CA PHE A 449 14.95 -12.91 7.81
C PHE A 449 13.59 -13.60 7.59
N LEU A 450 13.29 -14.04 6.36
CA LEU A 450 12.06 -14.77 6.04
C LEU A 450 12.02 -16.18 6.67
N ILE A 451 13.16 -16.90 6.69
CA ILE A 451 13.27 -18.20 7.36
C ILE A 451 13.05 -18.05 8.86
N GLY A 452 13.62 -17.02 9.48
CA GLY A 452 13.38 -16.69 10.89
C GLY A 452 11.89 -16.47 11.19
N TRP A 453 11.18 -15.78 10.29
CA TRP A 453 9.72 -15.60 10.39
C TRP A 453 8.95 -16.92 10.32
N ALA A 454 9.34 -17.84 9.43
CA ALA A 454 8.74 -19.16 9.37
C ALA A 454 8.92 -19.92 10.71
N GLY A 455 10.11 -19.85 11.31
CA GLY A 455 10.38 -20.41 12.64
C GLY A 455 9.52 -19.79 13.74
N ALA A 456 9.39 -18.46 13.76
CA ALA A 456 8.53 -17.76 14.73
C ALA A 456 7.05 -18.17 14.60
N ILE A 457 6.55 -18.35 13.37
CA ILE A 457 5.18 -18.79 13.11
C ILE A 457 4.94 -20.21 13.62
N VAL A 458 5.88 -21.13 13.40
CA VAL A 458 5.80 -22.50 13.94
C VAL A 458 5.79 -22.46 15.47
N GLY A 459 6.64 -21.66 16.10
CA GLY A 459 6.67 -21.49 17.57
C GLY A 459 5.36 -20.94 18.14
N MET A 460 4.71 -20.01 17.44
CA MET A 460 3.38 -19.49 17.85
C MET A 460 2.31 -20.58 17.86
N SER A 461 2.37 -21.55 16.93
CA SER A 461 1.41 -22.65 16.87
C SER A 461 1.49 -23.61 18.08
N GLN A 462 2.67 -23.76 18.68
CA GLN A 462 2.91 -24.66 19.81
C GLN A 462 2.42 -24.06 21.14
N LEU A 463 2.64 -22.76 21.37
CA LEU A 463 2.17 -22.06 22.59
C LEU A 463 0.64 -22.02 22.70
N GLY A 464 -0.07 -21.92 21.57
CA GLY A 464 -1.55 -21.93 21.52
C GLY A 464 -2.19 -23.29 21.84
N SER A 465 -1.42 -24.38 21.78
CA SER A 465 -1.95 -25.74 21.98
C SER A 465 -1.79 -26.29 23.41
N GLN A 466 -0.86 -25.77 24.22
CA GLN A 466 -0.59 -26.28 25.58
C GLN A 466 -1.12 -25.40 26.72
N SER A 467 -1.49 -24.15 26.44
CA SER A 467 -2.09 -23.26 27.43
C SER A 467 -3.58 -23.11 27.11
N GLY A 468 -4.42 -23.86 27.83
CA GLY A 468 -5.87 -23.90 27.63
C GLY A 468 -6.44 -22.49 27.45
N GLY A 469 -6.96 -22.21 26.24
CA GLY A 469 -7.77 -21.02 25.96
C GLY A 469 -7.10 -19.81 25.30
N TYR A 470 -6.07 -19.95 24.46
CA TYR A 470 -5.53 -18.83 23.67
C TYR A 470 -5.65 -19.04 22.16
N ASN A 471 -6.87 -18.86 21.64
CA ASN A 471 -7.16 -18.83 20.21
C ASN A 471 -6.64 -17.53 19.55
N PHE A 472 -5.54 -17.65 18.83
CA PHE A 472 -4.81 -16.58 18.13
C PHE A 472 -5.53 -16.00 16.88
N LEU A 473 -6.70 -16.49 16.45
CA LEU A 473 -7.26 -16.07 15.14
C LEU A 473 -8.79 -16.07 14.88
N PRO A 474 -9.70 -15.95 15.88
CA PRO A 474 -11.06 -15.48 15.56
C PRO A 474 -11.70 -14.48 16.56
N ARG A 475 -10.96 -13.49 17.08
CA ARG A 475 -11.53 -12.41 17.93
C ARG A 475 -11.43 -10.99 17.38
N LEU A 476 -11.10 -10.82 16.09
CA LEU A 476 -11.17 -9.53 15.40
C LEU A 476 -12.59 -9.19 14.88
N THR A 477 -13.59 -10.05 15.09
CA THR A 477 -14.95 -9.89 14.55
C THR A 477 -16.07 -9.78 15.59
N SER A 478 -15.82 -9.85 16.91
CA SER A 478 -16.92 -10.01 17.87
C SER A 478 -17.16 -8.88 18.88
N GLN A 479 -16.66 -7.65 18.69
CA GLN A 479 -17.00 -6.57 19.63
C GLN A 479 -16.93 -5.14 19.05
N TYR A 480 -17.86 -4.84 18.14
CA TYR A 480 -18.26 -3.46 17.84
C TYR A 480 -19.75 -3.29 18.17
N ARG A 481 -20.04 -2.85 19.40
CA ARG A 481 -21.39 -2.45 19.81
C ARG A 481 -21.70 -1.03 19.31
N GLN A 482 -21.92 -0.91 17.99
CA GLN A 482 -22.59 0.22 17.34
C GLN A 482 -23.58 -0.28 16.26
N VAL A 483 -24.17 -1.45 16.49
CA VAL A 483 -25.01 -2.17 15.53
C VAL A 483 -26.38 -2.52 16.12
N GLU A 484 -26.87 -1.81 17.15
CA GLU A 484 -28.18 -2.11 17.78
C GLU A 484 -29.38 -1.97 16.81
N VAL A 485 -29.26 -1.19 15.74
CA VAL A 485 -30.31 -1.06 14.71
C VAL A 485 -30.28 -2.25 13.72
N MET A 486 -29.12 -2.86 13.50
CA MET A 486 -28.95 -3.98 12.57
C MET A 486 -29.03 -5.33 13.29
N GLU A 487 -28.83 -5.36 14.62
CA GLU A 487 -29.10 -6.52 15.49
C GLU A 487 -30.61 -6.84 15.57
N LYS A 488 -31.50 -5.84 15.64
CA LYS A 488 -32.96 -6.06 15.57
C LYS A 488 -33.43 -6.59 14.21
N ILE A 489 -32.79 -6.16 13.11
CA ILE A 489 -33.09 -6.65 11.75
C ILE A 489 -32.58 -8.09 11.60
N ILE A 490 -31.41 -8.39 12.17
CA ILE A 490 -30.82 -9.74 12.19
C ILE A 490 -31.59 -10.68 13.12
N GLU A 491 -32.11 -10.23 14.26
CA GLU A 491 -32.96 -11.04 15.15
C GLU A 491 -34.31 -11.39 14.50
N GLN A 492 -34.92 -10.46 13.76
CA GLN A 492 -36.13 -10.74 12.98
C GLN A 492 -35.87 -11.71 11.81
N LEU A 493 -34.67 -11.65 11.19
CA LEU A 493 -34.22 -12.62 10.18
C LEU A 493 -33.86 -13.98 10.81
N ALA A 494 -33.23 -13.99 11.98
CA ALA A 494 -32.84 -15.19 12.72
C ALA A 494 -34.04 -15.95 13.28
N ALA A 495 -35.09 -15.24 13.73
CA ALA A 495 -36.36 -15.84 14.13
C ALA A 495 -37.06 -16.57 12.97
N ARG A 496 -36.94 -16.06 11.73
CA ARG A 496 -37.44 -16.71 10.51
C ARG A 496 -36.56 -17.87 10.02
N LEU A 497 -35.30 -17.93 10.43
CA LEU A 497 -34.35 -19.01 10.12
C LEU A 497 -34.41 -20.18 11.12
N LYS A 498 -34.92 -19.94 12.34
CA LYS A 498 -35.07 -20.97 13.39
C LYS A 498 -36.21 -21.98 13.15
N SER A 499 -37.11 -21.74 12.21
CA SER A 499 -38.22 -22.66 11.89
C SER A 499 -37.92 -23.64 10.76
N GLY A 500 -36.68 -23.67 10.25
CA GLY A 500 -36.27 -24.52 9.14
C GLY A 500 -35.45 -25.76 9.53
N PRO A 501 -35.21 -26.70 8.60
CA PRO A 501 -34.63 -28.03 8.87
C PRO A 501 -33.15 -28.05 9.26
N LEU A 502 -32.53 -26.90 9.51
CA LEU A 502 -31.08 -26.74 9.78
C LEU A 502 -30.72 -26.68 11.28
N ALA A 503 -31.67 -26.94 12.18
CA ALA A 503 -31.51 -26.81 13.64
C ALA A 503 -30.57 -27.85 14.29
N THR A 504 -30.05 -28.83 13.55
CA THR A 504 -29.20 -29.92 14.08
C THR A 504 -27.70 -29.63 14.12
N LEU A 505 -27.24 -28.44 13.73
CA LEU A 505 -25.80 -28.12 13.59
C LEU A 505 -25.24 -27.14 14.65
N THR A 506 -26.00 -26.79 15.68
CA THR A 506 -25.53 -25.91 16.76
C THR A 506 -25.46 -26.66 18.10
N THR A 507 -24.41 -27.44 18.29
CA THR A 507 -23.93 -27.89 19.61
C THR A 507 -22.73 -27.05 20.04
N ASP A 508 -22.61 -26.85 21.37
CA ASP A 508 -21.66 -26.00 22.09
C ASP A 508 -20.23 -25.97 21.53
N VAL A 509 -19.83 -24.82 20.96
CA VAL A 509 -18.50 -24.58 20.37
C VAL A 509 -17.45 -24.16 21.41
N SER A 510 -17.75 -24.28 22.70
CA SER A 510 -16.89 -23.81 23.80
C SER A 510 -15.72 -24.73 24.17
N HIS A 511 -15.64 -25.96 23.64
CA HIS A 511 -14.64 -26.97 24.05
C HIS A 511 -13.84 -27.65 22.91
N VAL A 512 -13.82 -27.11 21.69
CA VAL A 512 -13.13 -27.76 20.55
C VAL A 512 -11.62 -27.46 20.55
N SER A 513 -10.78 -28.50 20.66
CA SER A 513 -9.30 -28.39 20.64
C SER A 513 -8.74 -28.06 19.23
N PHE A 514 -7.52 -27.52 19.12
CA PHE A 514 -6.90 -27.24 17.81
C PHE A 514 -6.73 -28.50 16.94
N GLY A 515 -6.51 -29.67 17.56
CA GLY A 515 -6.47 -30.96 16.83
C GLY A 515 -7.83 -31.35 16.22
N GLN A 516 -8.93 -30.91 16.83
CA GLN A 516 -10.28 -31.06 16.28
C GLN A 516 -10.63 -29.94 15.28
N LEU A 517 -10.03 -28.74 15.40
CA LEU A 517 -10.19 -27.63 14.44
C LEU A 517 -9.31 -27.76 13.19
N ALA A 518 -8.14 -28.40 13.28
CA ALA A 518 -7.24 -28.64 12.17
C ALA A 518 -7.93 -29.29 10.95
N PRO A 519 -8.74 -30.36 11.07
CA PRO A 519 -9.47 -30.88 9.92
C PRO A 519 -10.48 -29.88 9.36
N TYR A 520 -11.11 -29.03 10.18
CA TYR A 520 -12.03 -27.99 9.68
C TYR A 520 -11.32 -26.80 9.04
N ILE A 521 -10.13 -26.42 9.51
CA ILE A 521 -9.29 -25.38 8.90
C ILE A 521 -8.69 -25.89 7.60
N LEU A 522 -8.18 -27.13 7.57
CA LEU A 522 -7.71 -27.78 6.35
C LEU A 522 -8.87 -28.00 5.37
N ALA A 523 -10.04 -28.43 5.86
CA ALA A 523 -11.25 -28.49 5.06
C ALA A 523 -11.67 -27.09 4.59
N GLY A 524 -11.50 -26.03 5.37
CA GLY A 524 -11.79 -24.65 4.97
C GLY A 524 -10.81 -24.14 3.92
N LEU A 525 -9.52 -24.40 4.06
CA LEU A 525 -8.46 -24.07 3.10
C LEU A 525 -8.59 -24.88 1.82
N ALA A 526 -9.13 -26.10 1.87
CA ALA A 526 -9.47 -26.91 0.70
C ALA A 526 -10.83 -26.51 0.08
N ALA A 527 -11.83 -26.22 0.91
CA ALA A 527 -13.18 -25.87 0.50
C ALA A 527 -13.24 -24.46 -0.09
N TYR A 528 -12.39 -23.53 0.34
CA TYR A 528 -12.39 -22.17 -0.19
C TYR A 528 -12.02 -22.13 -1.69
N PRO A 529 -10.93 -22.76 -2.16
CA PRO A 529 -10.66 -22.90 -3.60
C PRO A 529 -11.78 -23.61 -4.37
N VAL A 530 -12.41 -24.64 -3.77
CA VAL A 530 -13.56 -25.33 -4.37
C VAL A 530 -14.76 -24.38 -4.49
N LEU A 531 -15.08 -23.62 -3.44
CA LEU A 531 -16.13 -22.60 -3.42
C LEU A 531 -15.86 -21.52 -4.47
N CYS A 532 -14.64 -20.97 -4.50
CA CYS A 532 -14.21 -20.00 -5.50
C CYS A 532 -14.39 -20.56 -6.92
N SER A 533 -13.94 -21.79 -7.18
CA SER A 533 -14.09 -22.46 -8.48
C SER A 533 -15.56 -22.65 -8.86
N CYS A 534 -16.40 -23.11 -7.93
CA CYS A 534 -17.84 -23.30 -8.13
C CYS A 534 -18.57 -21.98 -8.43
N LEU A 535 -18.28 -20.93 -7.67
CA LEU A 535 -18.89 -19.62 -7.84
C LEU A 535 -18.41 -18.91 -9.11
N ARG A 536 -17.13 -19.07 -9.49
CA ARG A 536 -16.54 -18.51 -10.71
C ARG A 536 -17.26 -18.95 -11.98
N PHE A 537 -17.68 -20.22 -12.06
CA PHE A 537 -18.45 -20.71 -13.21
C PHE A 537 -19.95 -20.45 -13.13
N ARG A 538 -20.46 -19.93 -12.02
CA ARG A 538 -21.91 -19.71 -11.83
C ARG A 538 -22.47 -18.77 -12.90
N ARG A 539 -21.73 -17.70 -13.24
CA ARG A 539 -22.17 -16.70 -14.22
C ARG A 539 -22.17 -17.25 -15.64
N MET A 540 -21.10 -17.93 -16.04
CA MET A 540 -21.06 -18.65 -17.31
C MET A 540 -22.25 -19.61 -17.44
N ARG A 541 -22.50 -20.45 -16.42
CA ARG A 541 -23.67 -21.35 -16.40
C ARG A 541 -25.01 -20.60 -16.45
N SER A 542 -25.11 -19.47 -15.77
CA SER A 542 -26.31 -18.61 -15.80
C SER A 542 -26.58 -18.05 -17.19
N VAL A 543 -25.54 -17.64 -17.93
CA VAL A 543 -25.65 -17.17 -19.32
C VAL A 543 -26.14 -18.31 -20.22
N HIS A 544 -25.50 -19.49 -20.15
CA HIS A 544 -25.92 -20.64 -20.95
C HIS A 544 -27.36 -21.06 -20.64
N ARG A 545 -27.77 -21.02 -19.36
CA ARG A 545 -29.14 -21.35 -18.95
C ARG A 545 -30.16 -20.29 -19.39
N LYS A 546 -29.82 -19.00 -19.34
CA LYS A 546 -30.74 -17.90 -19.68
C LYS A 546 -31.11 -17.91 -21.17
N TYR A 547 -30.12 -18.00 -22.05
CA TYR A 547 -30.37 -17.91 -23.50
C TYR A 547 -30.53 -19.29 -24.18
N ASN A 548 -30.01 -20.35 -23.57
CA ASN A 548 -30.22 -21.74 -23.96
C ASN A 548 -29.93 -22.03 -25.45
N PHE A 549 -28.66 -22.01 -25.84
CA PHE A 549 -28.20 -22.44 -27.16
C PHE A 549 -27.52 -23.82 -27.05
N PRO A 550 -28.27 -24.94 -27.09
CA PRO A 550 -27.74 -26.27 -26.77
C PRO A 550 -26.83 -26.85 -27.86
N THR A 551 -26.99 -26.43 -29.12
CA THR A 551 -26.22 -26.97 -30.26
C THR A 551 -25.61 -25.85 -31.10
N ARG A 552 -24.65 -26.19 -31.97
CA ARG A 552 -24.00 -25.23 -32.88
C ARG A 552 -25.02 -24.54 -33.78
N GLU A 553 -25.99 -25.28 -34.31
CA GLU A 553 -27.04 -24.77 -35.20
C GLU A 553 -27.95 -23.77 -34.47
N SER A 554 -28.20 -24.01 -33.18
CA SER A 554 -29.05 -23.12 -32.39
C SER A 554 -28.46 -21.71 -32.22
N LEU A 555 -27.15 -21.52 -32.43
CA LEU A 555 -26.50 -20.21 -32.35
C LEU A 555 -26.93 -19.26 -33.48
N ALA A 556 -27.41 -19.79 -34.61
CA ALA A 556 -27.90 -19.00 -35.75
C ALA A 556 -29.11 -18.12 -35.41
N ARG A 557 -29.86 -18.46 -34.35
CA ARG A 557 -31.02 -17.67 -33.90
C ARG A 557 -30.66 -16.56 -32.90
N MET A 558 -29.39 -16.44 -32.49
CA MET A 558 -28.95 -15.46 -31.50
C MET A 558 -29.21 -14.04 -31.99
N THR A 559 -30.04 -13.30 -31.26
CA THR A 559 -30.34 -11.91 -31.58
C THR A 559 -29.17 -10.99 -31.23
N ASN A 560 -29.12 -9.82 -31.86
CA ASN A 560 -28.08 -8.84 -31.58
C ASN A 560 -28.19 -8.28 -30.14
N ASP A 561 -29.41 -8.16 -29.60
CA ASP A 561 -29.61 -7.74 -28.21
C ASP A 561 -29.09 -8.80 -27.21
N GLU A 562 -29.36 -10.09 -27.45
CA GLU A 562 -28.79 -11.17 -26.62
C GLU A 562 -27.26 -11.20 -26.71
N ALA A 563 -26.72 -11.06 -27.93
CA ALA A 563 -25.29 -10.98 -28.17
C ALA A 563 -24.63 -9.83 -27.40
N TRP A 564 -25.25 -8.65 -27.42
CA TRP A 564 -24.82 -7.49 -26.65
C TRP A 564 -24.86 -7.73 -25.14
N GLU A 565 -25.95 -8.30 -24.61
CA GLU A 565 -26.07 -8.58 -23.17
C GLU A 565 -24.97 -9.53 -22.70
N ILE A 566 -24.70 -10.60 -23.46
CA ILE A 566 -23.62 -11.56 -23.17
C ILE A 566 -22.26 -10.86 -23.19
N GLN A 567 -21.96 -10.09 -24.24
CA GLN A 567 -20.70 -9.35 -24.34
C GLN A 567 -20.53 -8.34 -23.20
N LYS A 568 -21.61 -7.63 -22.82
CA LYS A 568 -21.61 -6.67 -21.70
C LYS A 568 -21.28 -7.35 -20.37
N VAL A 569 -21.77 -8.57 -20.15
CA VAL A 569 -21.40 -9.37 -18.97
C VAL A 569 -19.91 -9.69 -18.95
N LEU A 570 -19.32 -10.09 -20.09
CA LEU A 570 -17.88 -10.33 -20.21
C LEU A 570 -17.07 -9.07 -19.93
N LEU A 571 -17.47 -7.94 -20.51
CA LEU A 571 -16.79 -6.65 -20.38
C LEU A 571 -16.89 -6.06 -18.97
N GLN A 572 -18.06 -6.13 -18.32
CA GLN A 572 -18.28 -5.41 -17.05
C GLN A 572 -17.97 -6.25 -15.81
N LEU A 573 -18.19 -7.56 -15.89
CA LEU A 573 -18.18 -8.45 -14.73
C LEU A 573 -17.07 -9.49 -14.79
N GLU A 574 -16.86 -10.12 -15.94
CA GLU A 574 -16.05 -11.35 -16.01
C GLU A 574 -14.58 -11.13 -16.34
N PHE A 575 -14.29 -10.39 -17.40
CA PHE A 575 -12.93 -10.12 -17.88
C PHE A 575 -12.62 -8.63 -18.08
N PRO A 576 -13.10 -7.70 -17.23
CA PRO A 576 -13.04 -6.25 -17.51
C PRO A 576 -11.64 -5.73 -17.80
N PHE A 577 -10.62 -6.25 -17.09
CA PHE A 577 -9.25 -5.80 -17.28
C PHE A 577 -8.72 -6.17 -18.68
N PHE A 578 -8.68 -7.47 -19.01
CA PHE A 578 -8.13 -7.91 -20.28
C PHE A 578 -9.05 -7.64 -21.47
N PHE A 579 -10.37 -7.57 -21.27
CA PHE A 579 -11.30 -7.16 -22.32
C PHE A 579 -11.03 -5.70 -22.74
N VAL A 580 -10.94 -4.77 -21.76
CA VAL A 580 -10.62 -3.36 -22.06
C VAL A 580 -9.21 -3.22 -22.63
N LYS A 581 -8.20 -3.90 -22.06
CA LYS A 581 -6.84 -3.86 -22.61
C LYS A 581 -6.75 -4.43 -24.02
N ALA A 582 -7.51 -5.46 -24.34
CA ALA A 582 -7.58 -6.01 -25.69
C ALA A 582 -8.18 -5.03 -26.70
N LEU A 583 -9.23 -4.28 -26.33
CA LEU A 583 -9.79 -3.23 -27.20
C LEU A 583 -8.80 -2.08 -27.42
N GLN A 584 -8.06 -1.68 -26.38
CA GLN A 584 -6.97 -0.69 -26.51
C GLN A 584 -5.85 -1.22 -27.42
N PHE A 585 -5.54 -2.52 -27.32
CA PHE A 585 -4.53 -3.16 -28.13
C PHE A 585 -4.98 -3.41 -29.58
N ALA A 586 -6.29 -3.59 -29.82
CA ALA A 586 -6.87 -3.65 -31.16
C ALA A 586 -6.60 -2.34 -31.92
N LEU A 587 -6.87 -1.19 -31.31
CA LEU A 587 -6.50 0.11 -31.87
C LEU A 587 -4.99 0.20 -32.10
N PHE A 588 -4.20 -0.19 -31.10
CA PHE A 588 -2.74 -0.12 -31.19
C PHE A 588 -2.19 -0.96 -32.35
N ARG A 589 -2.76 -2.15 -32.59
CA ARG A 589 -2.32 -3.06 -33.64
C ARG A 589 -2.54 -2.50 -35.06
N THR A 590 -3.57 -1.68 -35.27
CA THR A 590 -3.78 -1.01 -36.57
C THR A 590 -2.62 -0.11 -36.97
N TYR A 591 -1.86 0.41 -36.01
CA TYR A 591 -0.69 1.25 -36.28
C TYR A 591 0.48 0.48 -36.92
N GLY A 592 0.44 -0.86 -36.90
CA GLY A 592 1.38 -1.71 -37.65
C GLY A 592 1.09 -1.80 -39.14
N ILE A 593 -0.02 -1.22 -39.63
CA ILE A 593 -0.39 -1.21 -41.05
C ILE A 593 0.01 0.16 -41.65
N PRO A 594 0.93 0.22 -42.64
CA PRO A 594 1.43 1.48 -43.18
C PRO A 594 0.37 2.40 -43.79
N THR A 595 -0.66 1.86 -44.45
CA THR A 595 -1.76 2.67 -45.03
C THR A 595 -2.52 3.43 -43.95
N ILE A 596 -2.79 2.77 -42.81
CA ILE A 596 -3.45 3.36 -41.65
C ILE A 596 -2.53 4.35 -40.92
N SER A 597 -1.30 3.95 -40.58
CA SER A 597 -0.38 4.78 -39.79
C SER A 597 0.02 6.07 -40.51
N ARG A 598 0.24 6.02 -41.84
CA ARG A 598 0.53 7.21 -42.66
C ARG A 598 -0.64 8.19 -42.66
N LEU A 599 -1.88 7.71 -42.74
CA LEU A 599 -3.05 8.58 -42.63
C LEU A 599 -3.15 9.22 -41.23
N LEU A 600 -2.96 8.43 -40.17
CA LEU A 600 -3.04 8.93 -38.79
C LEU A 600 -1.95 9.97 -38.47
N THR A 601 -0.72 9.76 -38.97
CA THR A 601 0.36 10.74 -38.85
C THR A 601 0.08 12.00 -39.66
N ALA A 602 -0.45 11.89 -40.89
CA ALA A 602 -0.78 13.02 -41.74
C ALA A 602 -1.85 13.95 -41.15
N THR A 603 -2.82 13.40 -40.41
CA THR A 603 -3.87 14.21 -39.76
C THR A 603 -3.40 14.96 -38.50
N SER A 604 -2.18 14.70 -38.02
CA SER A 604 -1.64 15.22 -36.75
C SER A 604 -2.46 14.89 -35.50
N GLN A 605 -3.49 14.02 -35.61
CA GLN A 605 -4.35 13.65 -34.47
C GLN A 605 -3.74 12.55 -33.59
N PHE A 606 -2.75 11.81 -34.10
CA PHE A 606 -2.04 10.75 -33.36
C PHE A 606 -0.51 10.86 -33.43
N SER A 607 0.04 11.92 -34.04
CA SER A 607 1.48 12.19 -34.12
C SER A 607 1.94 13.35 -33.23
N ALA A 608 1.02 14.10 -32.61
CA ALA A 608 1.34 15.18 -31.68
C ALA A 608 0.84 14.87 -30.24
N PRO A 609 1.67 15.06 -29.20
CA PRO A 609 1.29 14.80 -27.80
C PRO A 609 0.05 15.58 -27.33
N GLU A 610 -0.16 16.78 -27.87
CA GLU A 610 -1.26 17.67 -27.48
C GLU A 610 -2.63 17.19 -27.95
N THR A 611 -2.67 16.48 -29.08
CA THR A 611 -3.91 16.02 -29.74
C THR A 611 -4.16 14.52 -29.51
N SER A 612 -3.10 13.72 -29.36
CA SER A 612 -3.19 12.26 -29.21
C SER A 612 -4.00 11.83 -27.98
N LEU A 613 -3.84 12.52 -26.85
CA LEU A 613 -4.59 12.26 -25.62
C LEU A 613 -6.10 12.49 -25.79
N LYS A 614 -6.49 13.59 -26.44
CA LYS A 614 -7.90 13.87 -26.73
C LYS A 614 -8.43 12.85 -27.73
N ARG A 615 -7.70 12.59 -28.81
CA ARG A 615 -8.12 11.67 -29.87
C ARG A 615 -8.32 10.24 -29.37
N TYR A 616 -7.43 9.78 -28.49
CA TYR A 616 -7.57 8.49 -27.80
C TYR A 616 -8.84 8.44 -26.95
N THR A 617 -9.12 9.50 -26.18
CA THR A 617 -10.35 9.59 -25.37
C THR A 617 -11.60 9.66 -26.26
N ASP A 618 -11.60 10.44 -27.33
CA ASP A 618 -12.73 10.55 -28.28
C ASP A 618 -13.08 9.17 -28.88
N THR A 619 -12.05 8.44 -29.30
CA THR A 619 -12.20 7.09 -29.87
C THR A 619 -12.77 6.12 -28.82
N THR A 620 -12.25 6.18 -27.59
CA THR A 620 -12.76 5.37 -26.48
C THR A 620 -14.20 5.71 -26.15
N ALA A 621 -14.57 6.99 -26.14
CA ALA A 621 -15.94 7.44 -25.88
C ALA A 621 -16.92 6.86 -26.91
N LEU A 622 -16.65 7.03 -28.22
CA LEU A 622 -17.53 6.49 -29.28
C LEU A 622 -17.67 4.97 -29.20
N ILE A 623 -16.56 4.24 -29.03
CA ILE A 623 -16.60 2.76 -28.92
C ILE A 623 -17.43 2.33 -27.71
N GLN A 624 -17.24 2.98 -26.58
CA GLN A 624 -17.96 2.65 -25.35
C GLN A 624 -19.46 2.99 -25.46
N GLU A 625 -19.85 4.01 -26.21
CA GLU A 625 -21.27 4.34 -26.45
C GLU A 625 -22.01 3.20 -27.16
N PHE A 626 -21.49 2.70 -28.29
CA PHE A 626 -22.17 1.62 -29.01
C PHE A 626 -21.97 0.23 -28.38
N VAL A 627 -20.86 -0.03 -27.66
CA VAL A 627 -20.62 -1.31 -26.94
C VAL A 627 -21.38 -1.38 -25.62
N GLY A 628 -21.54 -0.25 -24.92
CA GLY A 628 -22.12 -0.21 -23.58
C GLY A 628 -23.65 -0.18 -23.54
N HIS A 629 -24.31 0.13 -24.66
CA HIS A 629 -25.75 0.25 -24.80
C HIS A 629 -26.32 -0.73 -25.83
N ALA A 630 -27.61 -1.05 -25.69
CA ALA A 630 -28.30 -1.98 -26.58
C ALA A 630 -28.15 -1.55 -28.05
N PRO A 631 -27.99 -2.48 -28.99
CA PRO A 631 -27.80 -2.17 -30.40
C PRO A 631 -28.81 -1.20 -31.01
N SER A 632 -30.09 -1.29 -30.60
CA SER A 632 -31.20 -0.45 -31.06
C SER A 632 -31.33 0.88 -30.29
N SER A 633 -30.52 1.10 -29.25
CA SER A 633 -30.58 2.31 -28.45
C SER A 633 -30.13 3.54 -29.23
N GLU A 634 -30.78 4.67 -28.97
CA GLU A 634 -30.46 5.95 -29.61
C GLU A 634 -28.99 6.33 -29.41
N ARG A 635 -28.44 6.13 -28.20
CA ARG A 635 -27.03 6.42 -27.89
C ARG A 635 -26.05 5.61 -28.76
N ALA A 636 -26.31 4.31 -28.94
CA ALA A 636 -25.49 3.46 -29.80
C ALA A 636 -25.59 3.90 -31.26
N CYS A 637 -26.79 4.18 -31.76
CA CYS A 637 -27.00 4.63 -33.13
C CYS A 637 -26.34 5.99 -33.41
N ILE A 638 -26.42 6.96 -32.49
CA ILE A 638 -25.76 8.27 -32.63
C ILE A 638 -24.24 8.10 -32.71
N ALA A 639 -23.66 7.22 -31.88
CA ALA A 639 -22.21 6.96 -31.91
C ALA A 639 -21.77 6.32 -33.23
N ILE A 640 -22.57 5.39 -33.78
CA ILE A 640 -22.32 4.77 -35.10
C ILE A 640 -22.45 5.83 -36.21
N ALA A 641 -23.51 6.64 -36.19
CA ALA A 641 -23.72 7.71 -37.17
C ALA A 641 -22.58 8.73 -37.13
N ARG A 642 -22.12 9.12 -35.93
CA ARG A 642 -20.97 10.00 -35.73
C ARG A 642 -19.70 9.39 -36.30
N THR A 643 -19.47 8.10 -36.03
CA THR A 643 -18.29 7.38 -36.57
C THR A 643 -18.32 7.31 -38.10
N ARG A 644 -19.48 7.00 -38.71
CA ARG A 644 -19.66 7.02 -40.18
C ARG A 644 -19.40 8.39 -40.77
N PHE A 645 -19.93 9.44 -40.16
CA PHE A 645 -19.70 10.82 -40.60
C PHE A 645 -18.21 11.19 -40.55
N LEU A 646 -17.51 10.83 -39.48
CA LEU A 646 -16.07 11.12 -39.35
C LEU A 646 -15.21 10.37 -40.37
N HIS A 647 -15.64 9.20 -40.84
CA HIS A 647 -14.93 8.39 -41.84
C HIS A 647 -15.35 8.68 -43.29
N SER A 648 -16.53 9.25 -43.54
CA SER A 648 -17.13 9.36 -44.88
C SER A 648 -16.23 10.08 -45.89
N GLY A 649 -15.69 11.26 -45.53
CA GLY A 649 -14.81 12.03 -46.42
C GLY A 649 -13.48 11.33 -46.74
N TYR A 650 -12.95 10.54 -45.79
CA TYR A 650 -11.72 9.79 -46.00
C TYR A 650 -11.93 8.52 -46.82
N ARG A 651 -13.08 7.84 -46.67
CA ARG A 651 -13.48 6.71 -47.52
C ARG A 651 -13.76 7.18 -48.95
N ALA A 652 -14.53 8.26 -49.11
CA ALA A 652 -14.85 8.82 -50.42
C ALA A 652 -13.62 9.30 -51.20
N SER A 653 -12.55 9.72 -50.50
CA SER A 653 -11.28 10.11 -51.12
C SER A 653 -10.29 8.95 -51.32
N GLY A 654 -10.67 7.71 -51.00
CA GLY A 654 -9.81 6.53 -51.12
C GLY A 654 -8.65 6.50 -50.11
N LYS A 655 -8.66 7.35 -49.08
CA LYS A 655 -7.61 7.41 -48.05
C LYS A 655 -7.79 6.35 -46.97
N ILE A 656 -9.04 5.96 -46.69
CA ILE A 656 -9.37 4.80 -45.87
C ILE A 656 -9.81 3.71 -46.84
N LEU A 657 -9.04 2.61 -46.90
CA LEU A 657 -9.35 1.45 -47.73
C LEU A 657 -10.43 0.59 -47.06
N GLU A 658 -11.22 -0.12 -47.87
CA GLU A 658 -12.24 -1.04 -47.35
C GLU A 658 -11.62 -2.22 -46.59
N ASP A 659 -10.49 -2.73 -47.05
CA ASP A 659 -9.72 -3.76 -46.34
C ASP A 659 -9.24 -3.26 -44.97
N ASP A 660 -8.75 -2.01 -44.88
CA ASP A 660 -8.30 -1.41 -43.62
C ASP A 660 -9.47 -1.26 -42.63
N MET A 661 -10.67 -0.93 -43.13
CA MET A 661 -11.91 -0.88 -42.34
C MET A 661 -12.34 -2.26 -41.85
N LEU A 662 -12.34 -3.27 -42.73
CA LEU A 662 -12.68 -4.65 -42.38
C LEU A 662 -11.70 -5.22 -41.35
N TYR A 663 -10.41 -4.97 -41.53
CA TYR A 663 -9.37 -5.35 -40.57
C TYR A 663 -9.55 -4.67 -39.22
N THR A 664 -9.76 -3.35 -39.21
CA THR A 664 -9.98 -2.60 -37.97
C THR A 664 -11.22 -3.10 -37.22
N LEU A 665 -12.32 -3.37 -37.93
CA LEU A 665 -13.53 -3.97 -37.36
C LEU A 665 -13.24 -5.36 -36.76
N GLY A 666 -12.57 -6.22 -37.53
CA GLY A 666 -12.21 -7.58 -37.12
C GLY A 666 -11.39 -7.58 -35.84
N LEU A 667 -10.40 -6.68 -35.71
CA LEU A 667 -9.56 -6.60 -34.51
C LEU A 667 -10.35 -6.37 -33.22
N PHE A 668 -11.43 -5.59 -33.25
CA PHE A 668 -12.25 -5.38 -32.06
C PHE A 668 -13.02 -6.62 -31.61
N ALA A 669 -13.34 -7.53 -32.54
CA ALA A 669 -13.93 -8.83 -32.22
C ALA A 669 -12.87 -9.86 -31.80
N ILE A 670 -11.74 -9.90 -32.52
CA ILE A 670 -10.70 -10.92 -32.39
C ILE A 670 -9.84 -10.72 -31.13
N GLN A 671 -9.38 -9.50 -30.86
CA GLN A 671 -8.40 -9.25 -29.80
C GLN A 671 -8.93 -9.60 -28.40
N PRO A 672 -10.19 -9.28 -28.01
CA PRO A 672 -10.75 -9.73 -26.74
C PRO A 672 -10.71 -11.26 -26.58
N VAL A 673 -11.03 -12.01 -27.64
CA VAL A 673 -10.98 -13.48 -27.63
C VAL A 673 -9.55 -13.96 -27.39
N ARG A 674 -8.58 -13.48 -28.19
CA ARG A 674 -7.15 -13.86 -28.07
C ARG A 674 -6.58 -13.56 -26.68
N PHE A 675 -6.87 -12.38 -26.14
CA PHE A 675 -6.33 -11.96 -24.84
C PHE A 675 -6.93 -12.76 -23.69
N ILE A 676 -8.24 -13.03 -23.73
CA ILE A 676 -8.92 -13.83 -22.70
C ILE A 676 -8.37 -15.26 -22.71
N GLU A 677 -8.28 -15.89 -23.89
CA GLU A 677 -7.75 -17.25 -23.99
C GLU A 677 -6.30 -17.37 -23.53
N LYS A 678 -5.48 -16.34 -23.76
CA LYS A 678 -4.06 -16.33 -23.38
C LYS A 678 -3.81 -15.99 -21.91
N TYR A 679 -4.51 -14.98 -21.36
CA TYR A 679 -4.14 -14.36 -20.08
C TYR A 679 -5.18 -14.50 -18.96
N GLU A 680 -6.40 -14.94 -19.24
CA GLU A 680 -7.44 -15.07 -18.23
C GLU A 680 -7.60 -16.50 -17.68
N TRP A 681 -8.34 -16.60 -16.59
CA TRP A 681 -8.49 -17.82 -15.79
C TRP A 681 -9.31 -18.94 -16.46
N ARG A 682 -10.02 -18.64 -17.56
CA ARG A 682 -10.72 -19.61 -18.42
C ARG A 682 -10.79 -19.11 -19.86
N THR A 683 -11.07 -20.03 -20.78
CA THR A 683 -11.42 -19.73 -22.17
C THR A 683 -12.89 -19.33 -22.30
N LEU A 684 -13.24 -18.72 -23.44
CA LEU A 684 -14.62 -18.40 -23.81
C LEU A 684 -15.34 -19.63 -24.37
N SER A 685 -16.64 -19.77 -24.08
CA SER A 685 -17.46 -20.78 -24.77
C SER A 685 -17.86 -20.34 -26.18
N ASP A 686 -18.33 -21.29 -26.98
CA ASP A 686 -18.85 -21.02 -28.32
C ASP A 686 -20.04 -20.04 -28.30
N THR A 687 -20.89 -20.10 -27.28
CA THR A 687 -21.96 -19.11 -27.07
C THR A 687 -21.40 -17.70 -26.86
N GLU A 688 -20.36 -17.56 -26.05
CA GLU A 688 -19.71 -16.27 -25.78
C GLU A 688 -18.96 -15.75 -27.02
N LYS A 689 -18.29 -16.62 -27.76
CA LYS A 689 -17.62 -16.27 -29.03
C LYS A 689 -18.63 -15.89 -30.11
N CYS A 690 -19.72 -16.64 -30.24
CA CYS A 690 -20.82 -16.32 -31.14
C CYS A 690 -21.44 -14.98 -30.81
N ALA A 691 -21.65 -14.67 -29.52
CA ALA A 691 -22.16 -13.35 -29.11
C ALA A 691 -21.25 -12.21 -29.53
N ILE A 692 -19.93 -12.34 -29.35
CA ILE A 692 -18.95 -11.35 -29.84
C ILE A 692 -19.07 -11.21 -31.36
N GLY A 693 -19.07 -12.33 -32.09
CA GLY A 693 -19.18 -12.33 -33.55
C GLY A 693 -20.48 -11.71 -34.08
N THR A 694 -21.64 -12.12 -33.53
CA THR A 694 -22.96 -11.59 -33.90
C THR A 694 -23.03 -10.07 -33.68
N TYR A 695 -22.55 -9.61 -32.53
CA TYR A 695 -22.57 -8.19 -32.18
C TYR A 695 -21.67 -7.35 -33.10
N TRP A 696 -20.42 -7.78 -33.33
CA TRP A 696 -19.47 -7.03 -34.15
C TRP A 696 -19.77 -7.10 -35.65
N LYS A 697 -20.30 -8.21 -36.16
CA LYS A 697 -20.86 -8.29 -37.52
C LYS A 697 -21.98 -7.28 -37.69
N SER A 698 -22.94 -7.25 -36.77
CA SER A 698 -24.04 -6.27 -36.85
C SER A 698 -23.51 -4.84 -36.74
N LEU A 699 -22.50 -4.57 -35.90
CA LEU A 699 -21.87 -3.25 -35.84
C LEU A 699 -21.24 -2.85 -37.18
N GLY A 700 -20.53 -3.77 -37.84
CA GLY A 700 -19.96 -3.53 -39.16
C GLY A 700 -21.01 -3.25 -40.23
N ASP A 701 -22.16 -3.94 -40.19
CA ASP A 701 -23.32 -3.61 -41.04
C ASP A 701 -23.76 -2.16 -40.82
N GLY A 702 -23.88 -1.75 -39.55
CA GLY A 702 -24.27 -0.39 -39.16
C GLY A 702 -23.25 0.68 -39.58
N LEU A 703 -21.96 0.34 -39.62
CA LEU A 703 -20.86 1.17 -40.11
C LEU A 703 -20.73 1.17 -41.65
N GLY A 704 -21.45 0.29 -42.34
CA GLY A 704 -21.36 0.11 -43.78
C GLY A 704 -19.99 -0.41 -44.22
N VAL A 705 -19.44 -1.38 -43.49
CA VAL A 705 -18.18 -2.06 -43.84
C VAL A 705 -18.48 -3.18 -44.83
N SER A 706 -17.71 -3.26 -45.92
CA SER A 706 -17.85 -4.35 -46.89
C SER A 706 -17.24 -5.65 -46.35
N TYR A 707 -17.92 -6.78 -46.59
CA TYR A 707 -17.43 -8.12 -46.26
C TYR A 707 -17.01 -8.93 -47.48
N GLU A 708 -16.96 -8.34 -48.68
CA GLU A 708 -16.75 -9.07 -49.94
C GLU A 708 -15.52 -10.00 -49.96
N ASN A 709 -14.49 -9.67 -49.18
CA ASN A 709 -13.27 -10.45 -49.05
C ASN A 709 -13.41 -11.69 -48.13
N LEU A 710 -14.52 -11.84 -47.43
CA LEU A 710 -14.82 -13.01 -46.61
C LEU A 710 -15.50 -14.09 -47.46
N PRO A 711 -15.09 -15.36 -47.37
CA PRO A 711 -15.61 -16.45 -48.20
C PRO A 711 -17.14 -16.53 -48.24
N SER A 712 -17.79 -16.37 -47.09
CA SER A 712 -19.25 -16.52 -46.98
C SER A 712 -20.02 -15.23 -47.21
N SER A 713 -19.38 -14.13 -47.63
CA SER A 713 -20.07 -12.84 -47.84
C SER A 713 -21.17 -12.92 -48.90
N LYS A 714 -21.00 -13.75 -49.94
CA LYS A 714 -21.98 -13.89 -51.03
C LYS A 714 -23.08 -14.91 -50.73
N THR A 715 -22.76 -15.96 -49.97
CA THR A 715 -23.68 -17.05 -49.62
C THR A 715 -24.41 -16.80 -48.30
N GLY A 716 -23.95 -15.84 -47.49
CA GLY A 716 -24.42 -15.58 -46.14
C GLY A 716 -23.62 -16.35 -45.08
N PHE A 717 -23.47 -15.73 -43.90
CA PHE A 717 -22.85 -16.38 -42.73
C PHE A 717 -23.90 -17.17 -41.96
N ARG A 718 -23.56 -18.38 -41.51
CA ARG A 718 -24.46 -19.23 -40.71
C ARG A 718 -24.83 -18.61 -39.36
N ASP A 719 -23.85 -18.02 -38.67
CA ASP A 719 -24.00 -17.40 -37.36
C ASP A 719 -22.78 -16.51 -37.04
N GLY A 720 -22.81 -15.87 -35.86
CA GLY A 720 -21.75 -14.98 -35.41
C GLY A 720 -20.40 -15.65 -35.20
N LEU A 721 -20.39 -16.92 -34.77
CA LEU A 721 -19.13 -17.64 -34.58
C LEU A 721 -18.50 -18.02 -35.93
N HIS A 722 -19.29 -18.35 -36.95
CA HIS A 722 -18.78 -18.57 -38.30
C HIS A 722 -18.15 -17.29 -38.89
N TRP A 723 -18.82 -16.14 -38.74
CA TRP A 723 -18.26 -14.86 -39.14
C TRP A 723 -16.95 -14.55 -38.40
N LEU A 724 -16.91 -14.83 -37.08
CA LEU A 724 -15.71 -14.61 -36.26
C LEU A 724 -14.53 -15.48 -36.70
N GLU A 725 -14.79 -16.74 -37.07
CA GLU A 725 -13.78 -17.67 -37.60
C GLU A 725 -13.22 -17.17 -38.94
N GLU A 726 -14.09 -16.79 -39.88
CA GLU A 726 -13.66 -16.29 -41.20
C GLU A 726 -12.89 -14.98 -41.09
N ILE A 727 -13.37 -14.01 -40.31
CA ILE A 727 -12.67 -12.73 -40.18
C ILE A 727 -11.35 -12.87 -39.41
N MET A 728 -11.24 -13.86 -38.50
CA MET A 728 -9.98 -14.16 -37.83
C MET A 728 -8.96 -14.72 -38.82
N ALA A 729 -9.35 -15.70 -39.64
CA ALA A 729 -8.48 -16.27 -40.67
C ALA A 729 -8.07 -15.21 -41.71
N TRP A 730 -9.02 -14.40 -42.19
CA TRP A 730 -8.75 -13.32 -43.12
C TRP A 730 -7.83 -12.25 -42.52
N SER A 731 -8.03 -11.87 -41.26
CA SER A 731 -7.19 -10.88 -40.58
C SER A 731 -5.74 -11.38 -40.41
N ASP A 732 -5.55 -12.66 -40.12
CA ASP A 732 -4.20 -13.24 -40.00
C ASP A 732 -3.44 -13.21 -41.33
N ASP A 733 -4.11 -13.50 -42.45
CA ASP A 733 -3.56 -13.39 -43.80
C ASP A 733 -3.31 -11.92 -44.20
N TYR A 734 -4.27 -11.03 -43.93
CA TYR A 734 -4.11 -9.60 -44.17
C TYR A 734 -2.89 -9.04 -43.42
N GLU A 735 -2.67 -9.45 -42.17
CA GLU A 735 -1.48 -9.06 -41.42
C GLU A 735 -0.18 -9.60 -42.04
N VAL A 736 -0.18 -10.80 -42.65
CA VAL A 736 1.02 -11.34 -43.32
C VAL A 736 1.41 -10.40 -44.47
N ARG A 737 0.42 -9.91 -45.22
CA ARG A 737 0.62 -9.10 -46.42
C ARG A 737 0.88 -7.62 -46.10
N CYS A 738 0.20 -7.07 -45.09
CA CYS A 738 0.09 -5.63 -44.89
C CYS A 738 0.76 -5.10 -43.60
N MET A 739 1.07 -5.94 -42.61
CA MET A 739 1.73 -5.50 -41.37
C MET A 739 3.25 -5.45 -41.53
N LEU A 740 3.72 -4.44 -42.26
CA LEU A 740 5.12 -4.29 -42.68
C LEU A 740 5.85 -3.19 -41.89
N PRO A 741 7.19 -3.29 -41.71
CA PRO A 741 7.99 -2.25 -41.08
C PRO A 741 7.87 -0.89 -41.79
N ASP A 742 7.48 0.14 -41.04
CA ASP A 742 7.41 1.53 -41.52
C ASP A 742 7.71 2.51 -40.38
N ILE A 743 8.41 3.61 -40.67
CA ILE A 743 8.74 4.63 -39.66
C ILE A 743 7.49 5.32 -39.11
N LYS A 744 6.43 5.46 -39.92
CA LYS A 744 5.15 6.04 -39.51
C LYS A 744 4.39 5.12 -38.55
N ASN A 745 4.62 3.81 -38.60
CA ASN A 745 4.12 2.88 -37.59
C ASN A 745 4.76 3.15 -36.22
N ARG A 746 6.06 3.43 -36.20
CA ARG A 746 6.78 3.78 -34.97
C ARG A 746 6.32 5.11 -34.40
N GLU A 747 6.18 6.14 -35.23
CA GLU A 747 5.75 7.47 -34.79
C GLU A 747 4.37 7.43 -34.08
N THR A 748 3.39 6.71 -34.63
CA THR A 748 2.07 6.55 -33.98
C THR A 748 2.14 5.66 -32.75
N ALA A 749 2.93 4.58 -32.80
CA ALA A 749 3.11 3.67 -31.67
C ALA A 749 3.75 4.37 -30.46
N ASP A 750 4.74 5.23 -30.67
CA ASP A 750 5.42 5.97 -29.61
C ASP A 750 4.46 6.92 -28.87
N GLN A 751 3.59 7.61 -29.60
CA GLN A 751 2.58 8.48 -29.00
C GLN A 751 1.58 7.68 -28.16
N THR A 752 1.06 6.56 -28.66
CA THR A 752 0.10 5.76 -27.89
C THR A 752 0.76 5.02 -26.72
N THR A 753 2.00 4.56 -26.88
CA THR A 753 2.76 3.97 -25.78
C THR A 753 2.97 4.99 -24.65
N SER A 754 3.20 6.27 -24.98
CA SER A 754 3.27 7.34 -23.99
C SER A 754 1.97 7.52 -23.18
N ILE A 755 0.82 7.24 -23.79
CA ILE A 755 -0.50 7.23 -23.13
C ILE A 755 -0.61 6.01 -22.21
N LEU A 756 -0.19 4.82 -22.66
CA LEU A 756 -0.24 3.59 -21.85
C LEU A 756 0.65 3.65 -20.60
N VAL A 757 1.78 4.37 -20.65
CA VAL A 757 2.68 4.57 -19.51
C VAL A 757 2.44 5.90 -18.78
N TYR A 758 1.35 6.61 -19.09
CA TYR A 758 1.10 7.97 -18.57
C TYR A 758 1.02 8.05 -17.04
N MET A 759 0.41 7.03 -16.41
CA MET A 759 0.27 6.91 -14.96
C MET A 759 1.46 6.21 -14.27
N ILE A 760 2.50 5.86 -15.02
CA ILE A 760 3.73 5.24 -14.48
C ILE A 760 4.73 6.36 -14.14
N PRO A 761 5.31 6.37 -12.92
CA PRO A 761 6.37 7.30 -12.55
C PRO A 761 7.54 7.26 -13.53
N ARG A 762 8.10 8.42 -13.90
CA ARG A 762 9.20 8.53 -14.89
C ARG A 762 10.33 7.50 -14.70
N PRO A 763 10.85 7.26 -13.49
CA PRO A 763 11.93 6.27 -13.30
C PRO A 763 11.53 4.83 -13.67
N LEU A 764 10.24 4.50 -13.59
CA LEU A 764 9.71 3.16 -13.87
C LEU A 764 9.15 3.02 -15.30
N GLN A 765 9.11 4.09 -16.09
CA GLN A 765 8.53 4.05 -17.44
C GLN A 765 9.22 3.02 -18.34
N HIS A 766 10.54 2.83 -18.21
CA HIS A 766 11.28 1.81 -18.95
C HIS A 766 10.72 0.38 -18.73
N ILE A 767 10.23 0.07 -17.52
CA ILE A 767 9.57 -1.22 -17.24
C ILE A 767 8.24 -1.30 -17.99
N GLY A 768 7.46 -0.21 -17.98
CA GLY A 768 6.22 -0.09 -18.73
C GLY A 768 6.41 -0.25 -20.23
N LEU A 769 7.45 0.36 -20.81
CA LEU A 769 7.80 0.22 -22.22
C LEU A 769 8.15 -1.24 -22.58
N ASN A 770 8.94 -1.91 -21.74
CA ASN A 770 9.23 -3.33 -21.92
C ASN A 770 7.98 -4.21 -21.78
N PHE A 771 7.05 -3.86 -20.89
CA PHE A 771 5.77 -4.56 -20.76
C PHE A 771 4.90 -4.37 -22.01
N VAL A 772 4.84 -3.16 -22.56
CA VAL A 772 4.13 -2.89 -23.83
C VAL A 772 4.75 -3.70 -24.97
N SER A 773 6.09 -3.71 -25.11
CA SER A 773 6.79 -4.54 -26.10
C SER A 773 6.53 -6.04 -25.88
N PHE A 774 6.46 -6.52 -24.64
CA PHE A 774 6.09 -7.90 -24.31
C PHE A 774 4.67 -8.27 -24.74
N MET A 775 3.74 -7.33 -24.67
CA MET A 775 2.36 -7.55 -25.10
C MET A 775 2.22 -7.60 -26.63
N MET A 776 3.18 -7.07 -27.38
CA MET A 776 3.26 -7.20 -28.83
C MET A 776 3.79 -8.58 -29.22
N ASP A 777 3.15 -9.21 -30.20
CA ASP A 777 3.78 -10.33 -30.91
C ASP A 777 4.91 -9.84 -31.82
N ASP A 778 5.69 -10.80 -32.29
CA ASP A 778 6.90 -10.53 -33.07
C ASP A 778 6.60 -9.78 -34.38
N ARG A 779 5.45 -10.00 -35.02
CA ARG A 779 5.11 -9.33 -36.28
C ARG A 779 4.80 -7.86 -36.03
N LEU A 780 3.91 -7.58 -35.08
CA LEU A 780 3.54 -6.21 -34.73
C LEU A 780 4.76 -5.40 -34.27
N ARG A 781 5.60 -6.02 -33.43
CA ARG A 781 6.82 -5.40 -32.91
C ARG A 781 7.80 -5.03 -34.03
N LYS A 782 8.02 -5.95 -34.99
CA LYS A 782 8.85 -5.69 -36.18
C LYS A 782 8.25 -4.60 -37.07
N ALA A 783 6.94 -4.62 -37.28
CA ALA A 783 6.25 -3.61 -38.09
C ALA A 783 6.37 -2.20 -37.50
N MET A 784 6.42 -2.09 -36.17
CA MET A 784 6.59 -0.82 -35.43
C MET A 784 8.05 -0.46 -35.14
N LEU A 785 9.02 -1.29 -35.54
CA LEU A 785 10.45 -1.08 -35.27
C LEU A 785 10.78 -0.98 -33.76
N TYR A 786 10.09 -1.79 -32.94
CA TYR A 786 10.35 -1.92 -31.51
C TYR A 786 11.31 -3.09 -31.22
N ASP A 787 12.13 -2.96 -30.19
CA ASP A 787 13.01 -4.04 -29.74
C ASP A 787 12.26 -5.04 -28.84
N PRO A 788 12.57 -6.35 -28.92
CA PRO A 788 12.04 -7.34 -27.98
C PRO A 788 12.40 -6.98 -26.54
N PRO A 789 11.51 -7.26 -25.56
CA PRO A 789 11.88 -7.11 -24.17
C PRO A 789 13.02 -8.08 -23.82
N PRO A 790 13.97 -7.69 -22.94
CA PRO A 790 14.98 -8.61 -22.45
C PRO A 790 14.36 -9.88 -21.86
N ALA A 791 15.00 -11.04 -22.05
CA ALA A 791 14.45 -12.33 -21.65
C ALA A 791 14.07 -12.41 -20.16
N ALA A 792 14.79 -11.68 -19.29
CA ALA A 792 14.45 -11.57 -17.87
C ALA A 792 13.09 -10.90 -17.65
N TYR A 793 12.81 -9.77 -18.32
CA TYR A 793 11.50 -9.10 -18.26
C TYR A 793 10.39 -10.01 -18.78
N ALA A 794 10.60 -10.67 -19.92
CA ALA A 794 9.62 -11.59 -20.48
C ALA A 794 9.27 -12.73 -19.51
N LYS A 795 10.26 -13.33 -18.83
CA LYS A 795 10.03 -14.36 -17.80
C LYS A 795 9.25 -13.82 -16.61
N VAL A 796 9.60 -12.63 -16.12
CA VAL A 796 8.92 -11.99 -14.99
C VAL A 796 7.46 -11.66 -15.35
N PHE A 797 7.21 -11.05 -16.50
CA PHE A 797 5.85 -10.70 -16.93
C PHE A 797 4.98 -11.94 -17.15
N SER A 798 5.52 -12.98 -17.81
CA SER A 798 4.84 -14.27 -17.95
C SER A 798 4.50 -14.88 -16.59
N PHE A 799 5.42 -14.85 -15.63
CA PHE A 799 5.17 -15.33 -14.27
C PHE A 799 4.08 -14.52 -13.58
N LEU A 800 4.13 -13.18 -13.64
CA LEU A 800 3.12 -12.31 -13.00
C LEU A 800 1.72 -12.51 -13.59
N LEU A 801 1.61 -12.66 -14.92
CA LEU A 801 0.34 -12.95 -15.58
C LEU A 801 -0.17 -14.35 -15.24
N GLY A 802 0.73 -15.35 -15.16
CA GLY A 802 0.40 -16.70 -14.70
C GLY A 802 -0.08 -16.73 -13.24
N ALA A 803 0.61 -16.01 -12.35
CA ALA A 803 0.22 -15.88 -10.95
C ALA A 803 -1.15 -15.18 -10.83
N ARG A 804 -1.39 -14.10 -11.59
CA ARG A 804 -2.71 -13.45 -11.64
C ARG A 804 -3.78 -14.44 -12.10
N ARG A 805 -3.52 -15.21 -13.16
CA ARG A 805 -4.46 -16.23 -13.68
C ARG A 805 -4.82 -17.25 -12.60
N PHE A 806 -3.82 -17.74 -11.85
CA PHE A 806 -4.01 -18.67 -10.74
C PHE A 806 -4.82 -18.06 -9.60
N VAL A 807 -4.46 -16.86 -9.13
CA VAL A 807 -5.15 -16.14 -8.05
C VAL A 807 -6.60 -15.88 -8.44
N MET A 808 -6.83 -15.40 -9.67
CA MET A 808 -8.17 -15.19 -10.19
C MET A 808 -8.96 -16.50 -10.19
N ARG A 809 -8.37 -17.59 -10.69
CA ARG A 809 -9.05 -18.88 -10.78
C ARG A 809 -9.48 -19.45 -9.42
N TYR A 810 -8.58 -19.45 -8.44
CA TYR A 810 -8.73 -20.26 -7.23
C TYR A 810 -8.94 -19.46 -5.95
N LEU A 811 -8.57 -18.18 -5.91
CA LEU A 811 -8.52 -17.41 -4.66
C LEU A 811 -9.41 -16.16 -4.68
N ALA A 812 -9.90 -15.73 -5.84
CA ALA A 812 -10.73 -14.53 -5.96
C ALA A 812 -12.19 -14.90 -6.29
N LEU A 813 -13.10 -14.53 -5.41
CA LEU A 813 -14.55 -14.65 -5.64
C LEU A 813 -15.01 -13.87 -6.90
N PRO A 814 -16.10 -14.30 -7.56
CA PRO A 814 -16.63 -13.60 -8.72
C PRO A 814 -17.09 -12.19 -8.34
N ARG A 815 -16.82 -11.22 -9.22
CA ARG A 815 -17.18 -9.81 -9.02
C ARG A 815 -18.70 -9.65 -8.88
N PRO A 816 -19.24 -9.05 -7.80
CA PRO A 816 -20.66 -8.75 -7.68
C PRO A 816 -21.07 -7.57 -8.57
N TYR A 817 -22.36 -7.45 -8.88
CA TYR A 817 -22.88 -6.47 -9.85
C TYR A 817 -22.59 -5.00 -9.48
N PHE A 818 -22.59 -4.66 -8.20
CA PHE A 818 -22.29 -3.31 -7.74
C PHE A 818 -20.80 -2.91 -7.91
N LEU A 819 -19.90 -3.89 -8.09
CA LEU A 819 -18.48 -3.66 -8.40
C LEU A 819 -18.17 -3.75 -9.91
N ARG A 820 -19.21 -3.80 -10.77
CA ARG A 820 -19.04 -3.90 -12.22
C ARG A 820 -18.19 -2.76 -12.77
N TYR A 821 -17.46 -3.03 -13.84
CA TYR A 821 -16.71 -2.00 -14.53
C TYR A 821 -17.67 -1.14 -15.36
N THR A 822 -17.81 0.13 -14.99
CA THR A 822 -18.47 1.17 -15.79
C THR A 822 -17.43 2.23 -16.15
N ALA A 823 -17.39 2.63 -17.43
CA ALA A 823 -16.45 3.62 -17.94
C ALA A 823 -17.07 5.02 -18.07
N PHE A 824 -18.40 5.13 -18.06
CA PHE A 824 -19.15 6.36 -18.25
C PHE A 824 -20.47 6.33 -17.44
N THR A 825 -21.16 7.47 -17.39
CA THR A 825 -22.46 7.61 -16.71
C THR A 825 -23.57 6.91 -17.49
N GLU A 826 -24.35 6.05 -16.81
CA GLU A 826 -25.45 5.30 -17.44
C GLU A 826 -26.52 6.24 -18.02
N HIS A 827 -26.80 7.33 -17.32
CA HIS A 827 -27.72 8.37 -17.77
C HIS A 827 -26.96 9.68 -18.02
N PRO A 828 -27.39 10.49 -19.02
CA PRO A 828 -26.95 11.86 -19.16
C PRO A 828 -27.29 12.69 -17.92
N ASP A 829 -26.60 13.82 -17.72
CA ASP A 829 -26.99 14.79 -16.70
C ASP A 829 -28.16 15.68 -17.16
N GLU A 830 -28.53 16.65 -16.32
CA GLU A 830 -29.60 17.63 -16.57
C GLU A 830 -29.42 18.43 -17.87
N HIS A 831 -28.20 18.53 -18.40
CA HIS A 831 -27.86 19.23 -19.64
C HIS A 831 -27.64 18.25 -20.81
N ASN A 832 -28.08 17.00 -20.67
CA ASN A 832 -27.86 15.89 -21.60
C ASN A 832 -26.36 15.58 -21.87
N ARG A 833 -25.47 15.89 -20.92
CA ARG A 833 -24.03 15.60 -21.03
C ARG A 833 -23.69 14.23 -20.46
N ILE A 834 -22.71 13.58 -21.06
CA ILE A 834 -22.18 12.29 -20.63
C ILE A 834 -20.77 12.50 -20.06
N PHE A 835 -20.45 11.76 -18.99
CA PHE A 835 -19.16 11.86 -18.32
C PHE A 835 -18.44 10.53 -18.29
N ILE A 836 -17.12 10.58 -18.43
CA ILE A 836 -16.22 9.45 -18.19
C ILE A 836 -16.03 9.28 -16.67
N THR A 837 -16.24 8.07 -16.18
CA THR A 837 -16.13 7.74 -14.74
C THR A 837 -14.77 7.18 -14.36
N LYS A 838 -13.98 6.72 -15.34
CA LYS A 838 -12.62 6.21 -15.17
C LYS A 838 -11.71 6.71 -16.27
N TRP A 839 -10.63 7.38 -15.91
CA TRP A 839 -9.67 7.93 -16.88
C TRP A 839 -8.27 7.33 -16.64
N ASP A 840 -7.68 6.78 -17.70
CA ASP A 840 -6.36 6.15 -17.69
C ASP A 840 -5.23 7.12 -18.08
N ALA A 841 -5.57 8.34 -18.56
CA ALA A 841 -4.63 9.33 -19.10
C ALA A 841 -4.99 10.76 -18.66
N ALA A 842 -5.09 11.72 -19.60
CA ALA A 842 -5.59 13.07 -19.29
C ALA A 842 -7.10 13.04 -18.95
N PRO A 843 -7.59 13.92 -18.05
CA PRO A 843 -8.95 13.85 -17.51
C PRO A 843 -10.02 14.44 -18.47
N TYR A 844 -9.99 14.04 -19.74
CA TYR A 844 -10.98 14.46 -20.72
C TYR A 844 -12.38 13.92 -20.39
N TYR A 845 -13.39 14.79 -20.41
CA TYR A 845 -14.80 14.46 -20.13
C TYR A 845 -15.08 13.96 -18.70
N VAL A 846 -14.17 14.23 -17.75
CA VAL A 846 -14.32 13.82 -16.35
C VAL A 846 -14.88 14.95 -15.51
N LYS A 847 -15.98 14.69 -14.80
CA LYS A 847 -16.59 15.68 -13.90
C LYS A 847 -15.67 15.95 -12.69
N PRO A 848 -15.43 17.23 -12.31
CA PRO A 848 -14.59 17.60 -11.17
C PRO A 848 -15.30 17.41 -9.81
N THR A 849 -15.75 16.18 -9.52
CA THR A 849 -16.34 15.83 -8.23
C THR A 849 -15.28 15.81 -7.12
N PHE A 850 -15.72 15.87 -5.86
CA PHE A 850 -14.81 15.78 -4.71
C PHE A 850 -13.91 14.53 -4.80
N TRP A 851 -14.49 13.36 -5.10
CA TRP A 851 -13.73 12.11 -5.23
C TRP A 851 -12.78 12.11 -6.44
N ASN A 852 -13.17 12.71 -7.57
CA ASN A 852 -12.32 12.77 -8.76
C ASN A 852 -11.14 13.74 -8.62
N ARG A 853 -11.22 14.72 -7.70
CA ARG A 853 -10.12 15.66 -7.42
C ARG A 853 -9.30 15.30 -6.18
N TRP A 854 -9.88 14.59 -5.22
CA TRP A 854 -9.26 14.35 -3.90
C TRP A 854 -9.24 12.89 -3.46
N GLY A 855 -9.68 11.96 -4.32
CA GLY A 855 -9.58 10.52 -4.07
C GLY A 855 -8.16 9.98 -4.27
N PRO A 856 -7.91 8.69 -3.95
CA PRO A 856 -6.58 8.09 -4.01
C PRO A 856 -5.90 8.18 -5.39
N THR A 857 -6.67 7.97 -6.47
CA THR A 857 -6.18 8.10 -7.84
C THR A 857 -5.82 9.54 -8.20
N ALA A 858 -6.57 10.52 -7.68
CA ALA A 858 -6.30 11.93 -7.87
C ALA A 858 -5.02 12.36 -7.13
N TRP A 859 -4.83 11.91 -5.88
CA TRP A 859 -3.58 12.15 -5.13
C TRP A 859 -2.36 11.59 -5.85
N LEU A 860 -2.46 10.36 -6.40
CA LEU A 860 -1.39 9.78 -7.21
C LEU A 860 -1.12 10.60 -8.47
N THR A 861 -2.17 10.97 -9.21
CA THR A 861 -2.09 11.78 -10.44
C THR A 861 -1.44 13.13 -10.16
N TRP A 862 -1.83 13.79 -9.07
CA TRP A 862 -1.28 15.05 -8.60
C TRP A 862 0.20 14.92 -8.18
N ALA A 863 0.55 13.87 -7.43
CA ALA A 863 1.92 13.58 -7.04
C ALA A 863 2.86 13.32 -8.24
N LEU A 864 2.31 12.83 -9.35
CA LEU A 864 3.01 12.67 -10.64
C LEU A 864 3.11 13.97 -11.46
N GLY A 865 2.58 15.09 -10.95
CA GLY A 865 2.56 16.39 -11.63
C GLY A 865 1.63 16.43 -12.84
N LYS A 866 0.55 15.62 -12.83
CA LYS A 866 -0.44 15.52 -13.91
C LYS A 866 -1.71 16.30 -13.56
N PRO A 867 -2.44 16.83 -14.56
CA PRO A 867 -3.67 17.59 -14.34
C PRO A 867 -4.78 16.72 -13.75
N LEU A 868 -5.55 17.30 -12.84
CA LEU A 868 -6.78 16.72 -12.30
C LEU A 868 -8.02 17.22 -13.05
N PRO A 869 -9.16 16.53 -12.94
CA PRO A 869 -10.43 17.01 -13.46
C PRO A 869 -10.74 18.44 -12.99
N GLY A 870 -11.02 19.34 -13.94
CA GLY A 870 -11.28 20.77 -13.68
C GLY A 870 -10.03 21.67 -13.62
N ASP A 871 -8.82 21.10 -13.65
CA ASP A 871 -7.62 21.91 -13.82
C ASP A 871 -7.52 22.42 -15.26
N MET A 872 -6.91 23.60 -15.45
CA MET A 872 -6.75 24.26 -16.76
C MET A 872 -8.08 24.66 -17.43
N GLY A 873 -9.11 24.96 -16.63
CA GLY A 873 -10.41 25.45 -17.11
C GLY A 873 -11.10 24.43 -18.02
N ASP A 874 -11.56 24.88 -19.19
CA ASP A 874 -12.36 24.06 -20.12
C ASP A 874 -11.52 23.14 -21.02
N LYS A 875 -10.19 23.14 -20.91
CA LYS A 875 -9.27 22.40 -21.80
C LYS A 875 -9.61 20.91 -21.89
N TYR A 876 -9.99 20.29 -20.78
CA TYR A 876 -10.29 18.86 -20.67
C TYR A 876 -11.80 18.55 -20.68
N TYR A 877 -12.65 19.50 -21.08
CA TYR A 877 -14.10 19.30 -21.15
C TYR A 877 -14.71 18.76 -19.83
N PRO A 878 -14.45 19.39 -18.66
CA PRO A 878 -14.98 18.92 -17.36
C PRO A 878 -16.51 18.86 -17.28
N GLN A 879 -17.21 19.53 -18.20
CA GLN A 879 -18.66 19.53 -18.41
C GLN A 879 -19.19 18.30 -19.17
N GLY A 880 -18.33 17.39 -19.61
CA GLY A 880 -18.72 16.19 -20.36
C GLY A 880 -18.97 16.46 -21.86
N TYR A 881 -19.42 15.44 -22.58
CA TYR A 881 -19.63 15.48 -24.03
C TYR A 881 -21.08 15.20 -24.46
N TYR A 882 -21.41 15.63 -25.67
CA TYR A 882 -22.53 15.11 -26.45
C TYR A 882 -21.99 14.10 -27.47
N THR A 883 -22.63 12.93 -27.59
CA THR A 883 -22.16 11.87 -28.50
C THR A 883 -22.04 12.35 -29.95
N ALA A 884 -22.95 13.21 -30.40
CA ALA A 884 -22.94 13.79 -31.75
C ALA A 884 -21.77 14.75 -32.02
N ASP A 885 -21.12 15.28 -30.98
CA ASP A 885 -20.02 16.24 -31.10
C ASP A 885 -18.64 15.59 -30.92
N VAL A 886 -18.55 14.37 -30.39
CA VAL A 886 -17.27 13.69 -30.12
C VAL A 886 -16.41 13.62 -31.38
N GLY A 887 -15.13 13.98 -31.24
CA GLY A 887 -14.17 14.00 -32.33
C GLY A 887 -13.25 15.23 -32.27
N PRO A 888 -12.42 15.44 -33.32
CA PRO A 888 -11.53 16.58 -33.40
C PRO A 888 -12.31 17.89 -33.33
N LYS A 889 -11.73 18.92 -32.71
CA LYS A 889 -12.41 20.21 -32.43
C LYS A 889 -13.06 20.85 -33.68
N TYR A 890 -12.44 20.70 -34.85
CA TYR A 890 -12.94 21.25 -36.11
C TYR A 890 -14.15 20.50 -36.70
N PHE A 891 -14.56 19.36 -36.11
CA PHE A 891 -15.78 18.60 -36.43
C PHE A 891 -16.90 18.79 -35.39
N GLU A 892 -16.65 19.46 -34.26
CA GLU A 892 -17.69 19.75 -33.26
C GLU A 892 -18.82 20.58 -33.92
N GLY A 893 -20.08 20.22 -33.67
CA GLY A 893 -21.25 20.84 -34.29
C GLY A 893 -21.47 20.57 -35.79
N LYS A 894 -20.59 19.79 -36.46
CA LYS A 894 -20.72 19.47 -37.90
C LYS A 894 -21.33 18.10 -38.15
N GLY A 895 -21.94 17.96 -39.33
CA GLY A 895 -22.43 16.66 -39.82
C GLY A 895 -23.87 16.32 -39.43
N LYS A 896 -24.62 17.25 -38.82
CA LYS A 896 -25.96 17.00 -38.29
C LYS A 896 -26.91 16.35 -39.31
N GLN A 897 -27.07 16.94 -40.49
CA GLN A 897 -27.94 16.38 -41.56
C GLN A 897 -27.49 14.99 -42.02
N SER A 898 -26.18 14.78 -42.17
CA SER A 898 -25.64 13.46 -42.55
C SER A 898 -25.91 12.42 -41.46
N MET A 899 -25.77 12.80 -40.19
CA MET A 899 -26.04 11.90 -39.07
C MET A 899 -27.53 11.61 -38.94
N GLU A 900 -28.42 12.60 -39.14
CA GLU A 900 -29.88 12.39 -39.15
C GLU A 900 -30.29 11.36 -40.21
N LYS A 901 -29.75 11.46 -41.44
CA LYS A 901 -30.00 10.47 -42.49
C LYS A 901 -29.53 9.07 -42.09
N ILE A 902 -28.31 8.96 -41.55
CA ILE A 902 -27.77 7.67 -41.09
C ILE A 902 -28.60 7.12 -39.91
N MET A 903 -29.10 7.98 -39.03
CA MET A 903 -29.97 7.59 -37.93
C MET A 903 -31.28 7.00 -38.43
N GLU A 904 -31.91 7.58 -39.44
CA GLU A 904 -33.11 7.01 -40.08
C GLU A 904 -32.81 5.64 -40.72
N GLU A 905 -31.66 5.47 -41.39
CA GLU A 905 -31.20 4.17 -41.91
C GLU A 905 -31.01 3.13 -40.78
N LEU A 906 -30.41 3.54 -39.66
CA LEU A 906 -30.13 2.67 -38.52
C LEU A 906 -31.39 2.27 -37.76
N LYS A 907 -32.41 3.13 -37.67
CA LYS A 907 -33.72 2.78 -37.06
C LYS A 907 -34.37 1.58 -37.76
N VAL A 908 -34.22 1.48 -39.08
CA VAL A 908 -34.78 0.39 -39.88
C VAL A 908 -33.89 -0.84 -39.88
N SER A 909 -32.57 -0.66 -40.02
CA SER A 909 -31.63 -1.79 -40.19
C SER A 909 -31.15 -2.40 -38.86
N ARG A 910 -31.10 -1.64 -37.77
CA ARG A 910 -30.51 -2.05 -36.48
C ARG A 910 -31.56 -2.28 -35.39
N THR A 911 -32.47 -3.22 -35.65
CA THR A 911 -33.64 -3.50 -34.78
C THR A 911 -33.38 -4.37 -33.55
N GLY A 912 -32.13 -4.76 -33.29
CA GLY A 912 -31.77 -5.70 -32.20
C GLY A 912 -31.99 -7.18 -32.53
N ARG A 913 -32.62 -7.48 -33.68
CA ARG A 913 -32.86 -8.85 -34.18
C ARG A 913 -31.59 -9.56 -34.63
N CYS A 914 -31.71 -10.86 -34.94
CA CYS A 914 -30.60 -11.64 -35.48
C CYS A 914 -30.13 -11.05 -36.82
N PRO A 915 -28.82 -10.77 -37.02
CA PRO A 915 -28.30 -10.17 -38.25
C PRO A 915 -28.02 -11.17 -39.38
N PHE A 916 -28.40 -12.45 -39.20
CA PHE A 916 -28.18 -13.54 -40.17
C PHE A 916 -29.50 -14.10 -40.76
N ILE A 917 -30.63 -13.56 -40.33
CA ILE A 917 -31.99 -13.85 -40.80
C ILE A 917 -32.51 -12.60 -41.49
#